data_AF-A0A7X7FAN8-F1
#
_entry.id   AF-A0A7X7FAN8-F1
#
_cell.length_a   1.000
_cell.length_b   1.000
_cell.length_c   1.000
_cell.angle_alpha   90.00
_cell.angle_beta   90.00
_cell.angle_gamma   90.00
#
_symmetry.space_group_name_H-M   'P 1'
#
loop_
_entity.id
_entity.type
_entity.pdbx_description
1 polymer ?
#
loop_
_entity_poly.entity_id
_entity_poly.type
_entity_poly.pdbx_seq_one_letter_code
_entity_poly.pdbx_strand_id
1 'polypeptide(L)'
;NNTSTRTLEADAAVHALRVTADLTVPVGMTLTNASGGLLLVGRAIRGDGVLTAGTNELVAYATSSSAIEPQIIANGLTVWGGGTLTVSNITWSGDTYIHQGILKSIIAENTVLDGRSINGLGEFVKDGPGDLTLLNSTGTVGKLTLNGTGAFSVSNSYFGTKATITTGTGNSNIPIQIIGTGVAGQSTVVNCGNYGVLLGVDNGSGNTLLVDGRGVTGGAKITGILDSGNTGFAVGRGTNSSSNRVVIANGGEIWDYEVDNNRNNGVGVGTRANGNRIEILGGNGFVSKIYKSYPHSIGSGSATGNVAIIDGKGFPGSAVWQVGNGTALNVGSGGGFGNYACVTNGGQFIGGSIVVGAGGNGNRLDVVGAGSEVVGDGGGSTFSLGTGVASSNVVYVADGGEIRNISKWSTCIGGAGNPVSGTAIGNRMIIGAGGSFLTANDSNIGRNKNVGSSAIGNGVLVTGLGATWNFGSKALNVGVEQNGSVAQGNYLVVENGGLVLGGSIKVGAMADAVAGGAATDNRLTITSGGEVRLTASATCGTVSGAASSSGNRIAVSKGGILEANTLVVGAANDNAIAATDGGVFQFTSITPTITSLTPGDIAIDDGVVSFRNSTTVNVLGNQSGSQLVNMSWSGSNAFRLNNASTTTGSSQNYVFDPAFGSTNYFRLEMVAGTTAYRGTAGNTLTIGQSLGSGGEMLCSNTTASVQMPFVLNGDLTLFNSTLTLQQAAEINGDVFIDLDALPESGVALVAQGDLALGGASVLHLSGAPVDGQVLITCDGDLTGSFAVAGLPGAYTLAYGAEGPGTVSILHSPTVFVVR
;
A
#
# COMPACT_ATOMS: atom_id res chain seq x y z
N ASN A 1 68.43 -44.12 -1.08
CA ASN A 1 69.35 -43.41 -0.15
C ASN A 1 70.65 -42.98 -0.82
N ASN A 2 70.54 -42.09 -1.81
CA ASN A 2 71.64 -41.24 -2.25
C ASN A 2 71.02 -39.89 -2.63
N THR A 3 71.44 -38.82 -1.96
CA THR A 3 70.88 -37.45 -2.04
C THR A 3 71.40 -36.63 -3.23
N SER A 4 72.00 -37.29 -4.22
CA SER A 4 72.46 -36.65 -5.45
C SER A 4 71.34 -36.62 -6.48
N THR A 5 70.96 -35.43 -6.96
CA THR A 5 70.05 -35.25 -8.10
C THR A 5 70.54 -36.08 -9.28
N ARG A 6 69.75 -37.06 -9.73
CA ARG A 6 70.03 -37.82 -10.95
C ARG A 6 68.98 -37.48 -11.99
N THR A 7 69.40 -36.80 -13.05
CA THR A 7 68.59 -36.54 -14.24
C THR A 7 68.74 -37.74 -15.17
N LEU A 8 67.62 -38.37 -15.54
CA LEU A 8 67.60 -39.32 -16.64
C LEU A 8 67.21 -38.54 -17.90
N GLU A 9 68.19 -38.10 -18.69
CA GLU A 9 67.96 -37.45 -19.99
C GLU A 9 67.94 -38.51 -21.09
N ALA A 10 66.84 -38.55 -21.86
CA ALA A 10 66.72 -39.40 -23.04
C ALA A 10 66.56 -38.49 -24.27
N ASP A 11 67.47 -38.61 -25.23
CA ASP A 11 67.62 -37.67 -26.35
C ASP A 11 66.94 -38.15 -27.65
N ALA A 12 65.73 -38.70 -27.55
CA ALA A 12 64.92 -39.05 -28.73
C ALA A 12 63.40 -39.05 -28.45
N ALA A 13 62.63 -38.60 -29.44
CA ALA A 13 61.21 -38.31 -29.34
C ALA A 13 60.34 -39.55 -29.03
N VAL A 14 59.59 -39.45 -27.92
CA VAL A 14 58.54 -40.36 -27.39
C VAL A 14 59.04 -41.64 -26.72
N HIS A 15 59.04 -41.65 -25.38
CA HIS A 15 59.22 -42.85 -24.55
C HIS A 15 57.96 -43.13 -23.73
N ALA A 16 57.37 -44.31 -23.96
CA ALA A 16 56.39 -44.89 -23.03
C ALA A 16 57.15 -45.71 -21.98
N LEU A 17 57.21 -45.23 -20.74
CA LEU A 17 57.71 -46.04 -19.63
C LEU A 17 56.54 -46.87 -19.10
N ARG A 18 56.42 -48.10 -19.58
CA ARG A 18 55.45 -49.07 -19.06
C ARG A 18 56.05 -49.81 -17.88
N VAL A 19 55.58 -49.51 -16.69
CA VAL A 19 55.99 -50.19 -15.46
C VAL A 19 54.87 -51.16 -15.08
N THR A 20 55.17 -52.45 -15.03
CA THR A 20 54.20 -53.47 -14.63
C THR A 20 53.97 -53.54 -13.11
N ALA A 21 54.73 -52.77 -12.33
CA ALA A 21 54.67 -52.65 -10.87
C ALA A 21 54.59 -51.17 -10.44
N ASP A 22 54.51 -50.91 -9.14
CA ASP A 22 54.46 -49.55 -8.58
C ASP A 22 55.80 -48.84 -8.81
N LEU A 23 55.78 -47.65 -9.43
CA LEU A 23 56.97 -46.82 -9.68
C LEU A 23 57.16 -45.85 -8.51
N THR A 24 58.26 -45.95 -7.75
CA THR A 24 58.57 -44.95 -6.71
C THR A 24 59.59 -43.95 -7.25
N VAL A 25 59.24 -42.67 -7.29
CA VAL A 25 60.13 -41.55 -7.62
C VAL A 25 60.54 -40.87 -6.30
N PRO A 26 61.71 -41.18 -5.74
CA PRO A 26 62.13 -40.66 -4.44
C PRO A 26 62.45 -39.15 -4.50
N VAL A 27 62.38 -38.49 -3.34
CA VAL A 27 62.86 -37.11 -3.13
C VAL A 27 64.23 -36.90 -3.78
N GLY A 28 64.35 -35.86 -4.61
CA GLY A 28 65.58 -35.49 -5.31
C GLY A 28 65.80 -36.17 -6.66
N MET A 29 64.89 -37.05 -7.10
CA MET A 29 64.89 -37.56 -8.47
C MET A 29 63.95 -36.75 -9.35
N THR A 30 64.46 -36.26 -10.48
CA THR A 30 63.66 -35.58 -11.51
C THR A 30 63.63 -36.44 -12.77
N LEU A 31 62.43 -36.85 -13.19
CA LEU A 31 62.23 -37.49 -14.49
C LEU A 31 61.86 -36.40 -15.49
N THR A 32 62.80 -36.04 -16.35
CA THR A 32 62.62 -34.99 -17.36
C THR A 32 62.63 -35.58 -18.77
N ASN A 33 61.62 -35.28 -19.59
CA ASN A 33 61.73 -35.44 -21.04
C ASN A 33 61.84 -34.06 -21.68
N ALA A 34 63.06 -33.67 -22.07
CA ALA A 34 63.35 -32.32 -22.56
C ALA A 34 62.81 -32.05 -23.98
N SER A 35 62.62 -33.10 -24.79
CA SER A 35 62.35 -32.98 -26.24
C SER A 35 61.08 -33.70 -26.74
N GLY A 36 60.32 -34.40 -25.87
CA GLY A 36 59.11 -35.16 -26.25
C GLY A 36 58.07 -35.30 -25.14
N GLY A 37 56.89 -35.86 -25.48
CA GLY A 37 55.87 -36.23 -24.50
C GLY A 37 56.32 -37.42 -23.64
N LEU A 38 55.93 -37.44 -22.37
CA LEU A 38 56.21 -38.54 -21.44
C LEU A 38 54.91 -39.34 -21.21
N LEU A 39 54.90 -40.62 -21.58
CA LEU A 39 53.77 -41.51 -21.29
C LEU A 39 54.17 -42.46 -20.15
N LEU A 40 53.56 -42.27 -18.97
CA LEU A 40 53.75 -43.15 -17.82
C LEU A 40 52.54 -44.08 -17.71
N VAL A 41 52.78 -45.38 -17.87
CA VAL A 41 51.75 -46.42 -17.70
C VAL A 41 52.16 -47.31 -16.54
N GLY A 42 51.45 -47.21 -15.41
CA GLY A 42 51.79 -47.96 -14.19
C GLY A 42 50.57 -48.27 -13.31
N ARG A 43 50.75 -49.20 -12.36
CA ARG A 43 49.71 -49.55 -11.38
C ARG A 43 49.58 -48.51 -10.26
N ALA A 44 50.70 -47.96 -9.79
CA ALA A 44 50.76 -46.79 -8.91
C ALA A 44 52.10 -46.05 -9.11
N ILE A 45 52.13 -44.73 -8.93
CA ILE A 45 53.34 -43.91 -8.98
C ILE A 45 53.46 -43.19 -7.63
N ARG A 46 54.49 -43.43 -6.83
CA ARG A 46 54.60 -42.92 -5.44
C ARG A 46 55.89 -42.12 -5.22
N GLY A 47 55.92 -41.29 -4.17
CA GLY A 47 57.12 -40.58 -3.71
C GLY A 47 57.17 -39.11 -4.10
N ASP A 48 58.02 -38.33 -3.42
CA ASP A 48 58.03 -36.86 -3.50
C ASP A 48 59.03 -36.29 -4.53
N GLY A 49 59.40 -37.08 -5.55
CA GLY A 49 60.22 -36.59 -6.66
C GLY A 49 59.46 -35.63 -7.60
N VAL A 50 60.14 -35.11 -8.62
CA VAL A 50 59.56 -34.19 -9.60
C VAL A 50 59.42 -34.89 -10.96
N LEU A 51 58.24 -34.86 -11.55
CA LEU A 51 57.99 -35.28 -12.93
C LEU A 51 57.90 -34.04 -13.82
N THR A 52 58.83 -33.89 -14.76
CA THR A 52 58.85 -32.75 -15.69
C THR A 52 58.69 -33.20 -17.14
N ALA A 53 57.62 -32.80 -17.81
CA ALA A 53 57.55 -32.89 -19.27
C ALA A 53 57.95 -31.52 -19.83
N GLY A 54 58.93 -31.49 -20.75
CA GLY A 54 59.51 -30.26 -21.31
C GLY A 54 58.49 -29.38 -22.05
N THR A 55 58.58 -29.29 -23.38
CA THR A 55 57.67 -28.46 -24.20
C THR A 55 56.38 -29.19 -24.61
N ASN A 56 56.19 -30.45 -24.20
CA ASN A 56 55.11 -31.33 -24.69
C ASN A 56 54.28 -31.92 -23.53
N GLU A 57 53.17 -32.57 -23.89
CA GLU A 57 52.14 -33.14 -23.00
C GLU A 57 52.65 -34.33 -22.16
N LEU A 58 52.28 -34.36 -20.87
CA LEU A 58 52.42 -35.52 -19.98
C LEU A 58 51.14 -36.35 -20.05
N VAL A 59 51.25 -37.64 -20.39
CA VAL A 59 50.11 -38.57 -20.37
C VAL A 59 50.31 -39.57 -19.24
N ALA A 60 49.40 -39.56 -18.25
CA ALA A 60 49.41 -40.50 -17.14
C ALA A 60 48.25 -41.48 -17.28
N TYR A 61 48.56 -42.77 -17.46
CA TYR A 61 47.56 -43.84 -17.54
C TYR A 61 47.50 -44.65 -16.23
N ALA A 62 46.41 -44.51 -15.46
CA ALA A 62 46.20 -45.21 -14.20
C ALA A 62 45.06 -46.24 -14.31
N THR A 63 45.38 -47.51 -14.08
CA THR A 63 44.46 -48.65 -14.32
C THR A 63 43.58 -49.04 -13.13
N SER A 64 43.82 -48.48 -11.94
CA SER A 64 43.05 -48.73 -10.71
C SER A 64 43.24 -47.58 -9.71
N SER A 65 42.53 -47.53 -8.58
CA SER A 65 42.56 -46.46 -7.57
C SER A 65 43.97 -46.19 -7.00
N SER A 66 44.78 -45.40 -7.71
CA SER A 66 46.20 -45.22 -7.43
C SER A 66 46.56 -43.73 -7.29
N ALA A 67 47.04 -43.34 -6.10
CA ALA A 67 47.58 -42.01 -5.84
C ALA A 67 48.88 -41.76 -6.62
N ILE A 68 49.06 -40.52 -7.12
CA ILE A 68 50.32 -40.03 -7.71
C ILE A 68 50.84 -38.89 -6.83
N GLU A 69 51.62 -39.24 -5.82
CA GLU A 69 52.15 -38.27 -4.85
C GLU A 69 53.26 -37.31 -5.33
N PRO A 70 53.99 -37.50 -6.46
CA PRO A 70 55.05 -36.56 -6.85
C PRO A 70 54.55 -35.19 -7.34
N GLN A 71 55.44 -34.20 -7.32
CA GLN A 71 55.21 -32.90 -7.92
C GLN A 71 55.24 -33.02 -9.45
N ILE A 72 54.20 -32.52 -10.13
CA ILE A 72 54.11 -32.58 -11.60
C ILE A 72 54.34 -31.18 -12.18
N ILE A 73 55.25 -31.07 -13.15
CA ILE A 73 55.52 -29.85 -13.93
C ILE A 73 55.41 -30.18 -15.43
N ALA A 74 54.38 -29.73 -16.16
CA ALA A 74 54.17 -30.14 -17.56
C ALA A 74 53.61 -29.03 -18.46
N ASN A 75 53.88 -29.09 -19.77
CA ASN A 75 53.28 -28.19 -20.78
C ASN A 75 51.98 -28.78 -21.41
N GLY A 76 51.13 -29.38 -20.56
CA GLY A 76 49.89 -30.07 -20.90
C GLY A 76 49.81 -31.41 -20.16
N LEU A 77 48.62 -31.78 -19.69
CA LEU A 77 48.40 -33.01 -18.92
C LEU A 77 47.17 -33.77 -19.43
N THR A 78 47.37 -34.98 -19.94
CA THR A 78 46.26 -35.91 -20.19
C THR A 78 46.26 -37.03 -19.17
N VAL A 79 45.15 -37.18 -18.44
CA VAL A 79 44.96 -38.28 -17.49
C VAL A 79 43.96 -39.26 -18.09
N TRP A 80 44.34 -40.52 -18.17
CA TRP A 80 43.53 -41.54 -18.84
C TRP A 80 43.38 -42.78 -17.94
N GLY A 81 42.14 -43.18 -17.64
CA GLY A 81 41.82 -44.41 -16.90
C GLY A 81 41.10 -44.20 -15.56
N GLY A 82 40.26 -45.19 -15.18
CA GLY A 82 39.24 -45.14 -14.11
C GLY A 82 39.70 -45.00 -12.66
N GLY A 83 40.93 -44.57 -12.40
CA GLY A 83 41.49 -44.41 -11.05
C GLY A 83 41.33 -42.99 -10.46
N THR A 84 41.64 -42.85 -9.16
CA THR A 84 41.74 -41.54 -8.48
C THR A 84 43.17 -41.03 -8.50
N LEU A 85 43.43 -39.93 -9.20
CA LEU A 85 44.69 -39.22 -9.21
C LEU A 85 44.75 -38.22 -8.04
N THR A 86 45.55 -38.52 -7.00
CA THR A 86 45.81 -37.56 -5.91
C THR A 86 47.18 -36.95 -6.11
N VAL A 87 47.30 -35.62 -6.27
CA VAL A 87 48.61 -34.94 -6.48
C VAL A 87 48.80 -33.84 -5.44
N SER A 88 50.02 -33.77 -4.88
CA SER A 88 50.37 -32.90 -3.76
C SER A 88 50.82 -31.49 -4.19
N ASN A 89 51.32 -31.32 -5.42
CA ASN A 89 51.69 -30.04 -6.02
C ASN A 89 51.73 -30.15 -7.55
N ILE A 90 50.89 -29.39 -8.27
CA ILE A 90 50.91 -29.38 -9.74
C ILE A 90 51.18 -27.98 -10.29
N THR A 91 52.19 -27.85 -11.14
CA THR A 91 52.52 -26.63 -11.89
C THR A 91 52.57 -26.92 -13.39
N TRP A 92 51.45 -26.80 -14.13
CA TRP A 92 51.47 -26.95 -15.59
C TRP A 92 51.26 -25.62 -16.34
N SER A 93 51.57 -25.62 -17.63
CA SER A 93 51.16 -24.61 -18.62
C SER A 93 50.52 -25.33 -19.82
N GLY A 94 49.47 -24.80 -20.46
CA GLY A 94 48.74 -25.49 -21.55
C GLY A 94 47.48 -26.26 -21.12
N ASP A 95 46.81 -26.91 -22.09
CA ASP A 95 45.53 -27.59 -21.91
C ASP A 95 45.65 -28.90 -21.09
N THR A 96 44.61 -29.23 -20.34
CA THR A 96 44.50 -30.49 -19.57
C THR A 96 43.27 -31.26 -20.03
N TYR A 97 43.42 -32.54 -20.39
CA TYR A 97 42.31 -33.42 -20.77
C TYR A 97 42.19 -34.59 -19.78
N ILE A 98 41.03 -34.77 -19.15
CA ILE A 98 40.77 -35.88 -18.23
C ILE A 98 39.75 -36.82 -18.87
N HIS A 99 40.19 -37.97 -19.35
CA HIS A 99 39.29 -39.00 -19.85
C HIS A 99 39.10 -40.09 -18.76
N GLN A 100 37.92 -40.09 -18.14
CA GLN A 100 37.42 -41.12 -17.20
C GLN A 100 38.25 -41.34 -15.92
N GLY A 101 38.34 -40.36 -15.01
CA GLY A 101 38.98 -40.52 -13.69
C GLY A 101 38.63 -39.40 -12.69
N ILE A 102 39.03 -39.54 -11.42
CA ILE A 102 38.84 -38.51 -10.36
C ILE A 102 40.17 -37.80 -10.10
N LEU A 103 40.24 -36.48 -10.28
CA LEU A 103 41.41 -35.67 -9.87
C LEU A 103 41.17 -35.07 -8.48
N LYS A 104 42.03 -35.40 -7.52
CA LYS A 104 42.06 -34.82 -6.16
C LYS A 104 43.39 -34.10 -5.95
N SER A 105 43.43 -32.81 -6.28
CA SER A 105 44.63 -31.97 -6.14
C SER A 105 44.56 -31.18 -4.83
N ILE A 106 45.64 -31.19 -4.04
CA ILE A 106 45.87 -30.18 -2.99
C ILE A 106 46.72 -29.10 -3.63
N ILE A 107 46.12 -27.94 -3.92
CA ILE A 107 46.82 -26.82 -4.54
C ILE A 107 47.54 -26.04 -3.44
N ALA A 108 48.87 -25.93 -3.51
CA ALA A 108 49.64 -25.15 -2.53
C ALA A 108 49.27 -23.66 -2.51
N GLU A 109 49.51 -23.04 -1.35
CA GLU A 109 48.99 -21.74 -0.87
C GLU A 109 49.28 -20.50 -1.77
N ASN A 110 49.99 -20.64 -2.89
CA ASN A 110 50.39 -19.53 -3.78
C ASN A 110 50.06 -19.74 -5.27
N THR A 111 49.19 -20.68 -5.63
CA THR A 111 48.92 -20.99 -7.04
C THR A 111 47.83 -20.05 -7.61
N VAL A 112 48.26 -19.11 -8.45
CA VAL A 112 47.35 -18.20 -9.18
C VAL A 112 46.79 -18.92 -10.42
N LEU A 113 45.48 -19.20 -10.43
CA LEU A 113 44.77 -19.82 -11.57
C LEU A 113 44.36 -18.83 -12.68
N ASP A 114 44.93 -17.62 -12.68
CA ASP A 114 44.54 -16.58 -13.63
C ASP A 114 44.92 -16.97 -15.07
N GLY A 115 43.95 -16.91 -15.99
CA GLY A 115 44.13 -17.21 -17.41
C GLY A 115 44.17 -18.69 -17.83
N ARG A 116 43.76 -19.65 -16.97
CA ARG A 116 43.82 -21.10 -17.26
C ARG A 116 42.45 -21.70 -17.55
N SER A 117 42.35 -22.66 -18.49
CA SER A 117 41.10 -23.35 -18.83
C SER A 117 41.22 -24.86 -18.59
N ILE A 118 40.14 -25.49 -18.09
CA ILE A 118 40.00 -26.95 -18.04
C ILE A 118 39.03 -27.33 -19.16
N ASN A 119 39.54 -27.93 -20.23
CA ASN A 119 38.74 -28.35 -21.39
C ASN A 119 38.53 -29.88 -21.35
N GLY A 120 37.35 -30.35 -21.79
CA GLY A 120 37.11 -31.78 -21.97
C GLY A 120 36.71 -32.56 -20.72
N LEU A 121 35.83 -32.02 -19.86
CA LEU A 121 35.12 -32.85 -18.89
C LEU A 121 34.12 -33.74 -19.66
N GLY A 122 34.50 -35.00 -19.89
CA GLY A 122 33.65 -35.98 -20.56
C GLY A 122 32.34 -36.26 -19.81
N GLU A 123 31.32 -36.70 -20.56
CA GLU A 123 29.99 -37.07 -20.08
C GLU A 123 30.02 -37.91 -18.78
N PHE A 124 29.57 -37.32 -17.66
CA PHE A 124 29.42 -37.97 -16.35
C PHE A 124 28.18 -38.88 -16.28
N VAL A 125 27.89 -39.67 -17.32
CA VAL A 125 26.59 -40.36 -17.44
C VAL A 125 26.60 -41.79 -16.90
N LYS A 126 27.64 -42.23 -16.17
CA LYS A 126 27.64 -43.61 -15.63
C LYS A 126 27.96 -43.85 -14.17
N ASP A 127 28.71 -42.98 -13.47
CA ASP A 127 29.24 -43.34 -12.15
C ASP A 127 28.99 -42.27 -11.07
N GLY A 128 27.77 -42.17 -10.54
CA GLY A 128 27.45 -41.45 -9.29
C GLY A 128 27.85 -39.96 -9.23
N PRO A 129 27.60 -39.26 -8.11
CA PRO A 129 27.99 -37.85 -7.95
C PRO A 129 29.52 -37.75 -7.85
N GLY A 130 30.17 -37.35 -8.96
CA GLY A 130 31.57 -36.96 -8.98
C GLY A 130 31.70 -35.47 -8.70
N ASP A 131 32.01 -35.10 -7.46
CA ASP A 131 32.23 -33.71 -7.06
C ASP A 131 33.63 -33.23 -7.47
N LEU A 132 33.73 -32.14 -8.23
CA LEU A 132 34.96 -31.35 -8.33
C LEU A 132 35.05 -30.47 -7.08
N THR A 133 35.80 -30.91 -6.06
CA THR A 133 36.05 -30.10 -4.86
C THR A 133 37.38 -29.36 -4.97
N LEU A 134 37.35 -28.03 -5.08
CA LEU A 134 38.53 -27.17 -4.99
C LEU A 134 38.58 -26.56 -3.58
N LEU A 135 39.48 -27.02 -2.72
CA LEU A 135 39.74 -26.39 -1.41
C LEU A 135 40.98 -25.51 -1.49
N ASN A 136 40.83 -24.22 -1.21
CA ASN A 136 41.93 -23.32 -0.90
C ASN A 136 41.82 -22.89 0.59
N SER A 137 42.87 -23.06 1.38
CA SER A 137 42.95 -22.63 2.79
C SER A 137 42.89 -21.11 2.99
N THR A 138 43.06 -20.31 1.93
CA THR A 138 43.10 -18.83 1.97
C THR A 138 41.86 -18.15 1.35
N GLY A 139 40.87 -18.92 0.90
CA GLY A 139 39.57 -18.38 0.45
C GLY A 139 39.58 -17.63 -0.89
N THR A 140 40.65 -17.63 -1.69
CA THR A 140 40.64 -16.94 -3.00
C THR A 140 40.66 -17.95 -4.14
N VAL A 141 39.60 -17.99 -4.96
CA VAL A 141 39.52 -18.83 -6.17
C VAL A 141 39.61 -17.92 -7.40
N GLY A 142 40.66 -18.08 -8.20
CA GLY A 142 40.77 -17.46 -9.53
C GLY A 142 39.76 -18.05 -10.52
N LYS A 143 39.41 -17.29 -11.56
CA LYS A 143 38.40 -17.59 -12.60
C LYS A 143 38.41 -19.06 -13.05
N LEU A 144 37.34 -19.80 -12.73
CA LEU A 144 37.13 -21.18 -13.17
C LEU A 144 36.17 -21.21 -14.37
N THR A 145 36.64 -21.68 -15.53
CA THR A 145 35.79 -21.88 -16.72
C THR A 145 35.58 -23.38 -16.91
N LEU A 146 34.33 -23.85 -16.85
CA LEU A 146 33.95 -25.26 -17.06
C LEU A 146 33.13 -25.38 -18.35
N ASN A 147 33.65 -26.15 -19.32
CA ASN A 147 32.95 -26.46 -20.57
C ASN A 147 32.44 -27.91 -20.53
N GLY A 148 31.14 -28.11 -20.25
CA GLY A 148 30.49 -29.44 -20.25
C GLY A 148 28.99 -29.40 -19.93
N THR A 149 28.23 -30.43 -20.35
CA THR A 149 26.76 -30.57 -20.21
C THR A 149 26.30 -31.25 -18.91
N GLY A 150 27.21 -31.51 -17.96
CA GLY A 150 26.91 -32.17 -16.68
C GLY A 150 26.36 -31.22 -15.61
N ALA A 151 25.52 -31.74 -14.71
CA ALA A 151 25.01 -30.99 -13.56
C ALA A 151 26.15 -30.62 -12.60
N PHE A 152 26.24 -29.34 -12.24
CA PHE A 152 27.21 -28.80 -11.29
C PHE A 152 26.50 -28.49 -9.97
N SER A 153 26.89 -29.16 -8.89
CA SER A 153 26.43 -28.84 -7.52
C SER A 153 27.60 -28.28 -6.73
N VAL A 154 27.43 -27.06 -6.20
CA VAL A 154 28.38 -26.48 -5.24
C VAL A 154 27.68 -26.48 -3.89
N SER A 155 28.11 -27.35 -2.98
CA SER A 155 27.73 -27.29 -1.57
C SER A 155 28.93 -26.84 -0.73
N ASN A 156 28.70 -25.93 0.24
CA ASN A 156 29.70 -25.45 1.21
C ASN A 156 31.02 -24.87 0.62
N SER A 157 30.94 -23.94 -0.33
CA SER A 157 32.13 -23.21 -0.80
C SER A 157 32.26 -21.83 -0.15
N TYR A 158 33.41 -21.58 0.48
CA TYR A 158 33.83 -20.25 0.95
C TYR A 158 34.43 -19.47 -0.22
N PHE A 159 33.72 -18.45 -0.70
CA PHE A 159 34.21 -17.56 -1.74
C PHE A 159 34.76 -16.27 -1.12
N GLY A 160 36.04 -16.00 -1.32
CA GLY A 160 36.64 -14.69 -1.05
C GLY A 160 36.12 -13.63 -2.02
N THR A 161 36.62 -12.41 -1.87
CA THR A 161 36.06 -11.14 -2.38
C THR A 161 35.80 -11.02 -3.89
N LYS A 162 36.19 -12.00 -4.72
CA LYS A 162 35.82 -12.10 -6.15
C LYS A 162 35.82 -13.57 -6.59
N ALA A 163 34.65 -14.15 -6.83
CA ALA A 163 34.51 -15.44 -7.48
C ALA A 163 33.55 -15.32 -8.67
N THR A 164 33.95 -15.85 -9.83
CA THR A 164 33.12 -15.90 -11.05
C THR A 164 32.74 -17.34 -11.33
N ILE A 165 31.44 -17.62 -11.44
CA ILE A 165 30.89 -18.93 -11.83
C ILE A 165 30.23 -18.76 -13.20
N THR A 166 30.70 -19.50 -14.20
CA THR A 166 30.07 -19.59 -15.53
C THR A 166 29.55 -21.01 -15.74
N THR A 167 28.24 -21.19 -15.90
CA THR A 167 27.62 -22.49 -16.20
C THR A 167 27.22 -22.57 -17.68
N GLY A 168 27.45 -23.72 -18.32
CA GLY A 168 27.05 -23.97 -19.71
C GLY A 168 25.53 -24.06 -19.92
N THR A 169 25.07 -23.75 -21.13
CA THR A 169 23.66 -23.61 -21.57
C THR A 169 22.93 -24.95 -21.78
N GLY A 170 22.76 -25.75 -20.72
CA GLY A 170 21.99 -27.01 -20.76
C GLY A 170 20.55 -26.90 -20.23
N ASN A 171 19.57 -27.49 -20.93
CA ASN A 171 18.12 -27.51 -20.66
C ASN A 171 17.66 -28.28 -19.38
N SER A 172 18.43 -28.29 -18.30
CA SER A 172 18.12 -29.07 -17.09
C SER A 172 17.85 -28.17 -15.89
N ASN A 173 16.74 -28.42 -15.17
CA ASN A 173 16.36 -27.73 -13.93
C ASN A 173 17.42 -27.95 -12.83
N ILE A 174 18.38 -27.02 -12.68
CA ILE A 174 19.38 -27.05 -11.62
C ILE A 174 19.07 -25.93 -10.63
N PRO A 175 18.76 -26.23 -9.35
CA PRO A 175 18.69 -25.22 -8.31
C PRO A 175 20.10 -24.63 -8.07
N ILE A 176 20.26 -23.33 -8.31
CA ILE A 176 21.49 -22.60 -7.98
C ILE A 176 21.26 -21.94 -6.63
N GLN A 177 21.95 -22.43 -5.59
CA GLN A 177 21.94 -21.81 -4.26
C GLN A 177 23.25 -21.07 -4.03
N ILE A 178 23.19 -19.74 -3.95
CA ILE A 178 24.33 -18.90 -3.54
C ILE A 178 24.14 -18.56 -2.07
N ILE A 179 24.84 -19.26 -1.17
CA ILE A 179 24.87 -18.94 0.26
C ILE A 179 26.15 -18.15 0.53
N GLY A 180 26.05 -16.83 0.75
CA GLY A 180 27.19 -16.04 1.22
C GLY A 180 27.31 -16.18 2.73
N THR A 181 28.37 -16.83 3.24
CA THR A 181 28.68 -16.82 4.68
C THR A 181 30.12 -16.36 4.91
N GLY A 182 30.30 -15.18 5.49
CA GLY A 182 31.51 -14.79 6.23
C GLY A 182 32.46 -13.78 5.58
N VAL A 183 32.85 -12.82 6.44
CA VAL A 183 33.86 -11.73 6.34
C VAL A 183 33.69 -10.68 5.23
N ALA A 184 33.76 -9.41 5.66
CA ALA A 184 33.59 -8.18 4.88
C ALA A 184 34.17 -8.26 3.46
N GLY A 185 33.29 -8.49 2.49
CA GLY A 185 33.67 -8.73 1.11
C GLY A 185 32.42 -8.86 0.24
N GLN A 186 32.30 -7.99 -0.77
CA GLN A 186 31.23 -8.09 -1.77
C GLN A 186 31.39 -9.40 -2.55
N SER A 187 30.40 -10.29 -2.52
CA SER A 187 30.32 -11.38 -3.49
C SER A 187 29.85 -10.82 -4.83
N THR A 188 30.75 -10.26 -5.62
CA THR A 188 30.42 -9.74 -6.96
C THR A 188 30.36 -10.89 -7.96
N VAL A 189 29.16 -11.23 -8.45
CA VAL A 189 29.03 -12.06 -9.66
C VAL A 189 29.37 -11.18 -10.87
N VAL A 190 30.64 -11.20 -11.29
CA VAL A 190 31.14 -10.38 -12.41
C VAL A 190 30.88 -11.08 -13.74
N ASN A 191 30.15 -10.41 -14.62
CA ASN A 191 29.91 -10.77 -16.02
C ASN A 191 31.22 -10.94 -16.81
N CYS A 192 31.32 -11.99 -17.63
CA CYS A 192 32.43 -12.25 -18.52
C CYS A 192 31.94 -12.42 -19.97
N GLY A 193 31.47 -11.34 -20.62
CA GLY A 193 31.26 -11.27 -22.07
C GLY A 193 29.93 -10.66 -22.54
N ASN A 194 29.75 -10.56 -23.86
CA ASN A 194 28.60 -9.97 -24.58
C ASN A 194 27.23 -10.68 -24.35
N TYR A 195 27.15 -11.60 -23.40
CA TYR A 195 25.93 -12.30 -22.99
C TYR A 195 25.85 -12.15 -21.46
N GLY A 196 24.80 -11.50 -20.96
CA GLY A 196 24.66 -11.21 -19.52
C GLY A 196 24.68 -12.45 -18.63
N VAL A 197 24.77 -12.23 -17.32
CA VAL A 197 24.71 -13.29 -16.30
C VAL A 197 23.35 -13.99 -16.37
N LEU A 198 23.29 -15.11 -17.08
CA LEU A 198 22.15 -16.03 -17.14
C LEU A 198 22.22 -16.97 -15.93
N LEU A 199 21.69 -16.56 -14.78
CA LEU A 199 21.37 -17.50 -13.69
C LEU A 199 19.99 -18.11 -13.99
N GLY A 200 19.89 -18.87 -15.08
CA GLY A 200 18.62 -19.44 -15.48
C GLY A 200 18.67 -20.10 -16.84
N VAL A 201 18.46 -21.41 -16.83
CA VAL A 201 18.12 -22.27 -17.96
C VAL A 201 17.07 -21.59 -18.83
N ASP A 202 17.40 -21.27 -20.09
CA ASP A 202 16.40 -20.83 -21.06
C ASP A 202 15.30 -21.91 -21.13
N ASN A 203 14.04 -21.51 -20.92
CA ASN A 203 12.84 -22.36 -20.89
C ASN A 203 12.62 -23.30 -19.69
N GLY A 204 13.37 -23.20 -18.60
CA GLY A 204 13.10 -23.98 -17.39
C GLY A 204 11.86 -23.51 -16.61
N SER A 205 11.03 -24.45 -16.13
CA SER A 205 9.97 -24.17 -15.14
C SER A 205 10.41 -24.63 -13.74
N GLY A 206 10.01 -23.90 -12.71
CA GLY A 206 10.30 -24.27 -11.31
C GLY A 206 11.68 -23.84 -10.80
N ASN A 207 12.37 -22.93 -11.46
CA ASN A 207 13.68 -22.47 -10.99
C ASN A 207 13.51 -21.64 -9.70
N THR A 208 14.39 -21.85 -8.72
CA THR A 208 14.44 -21.02 -7.50
C THR A 208 15.79 -20.32 -7.41
N LEU A 209 15.78 -19.00 -7.27
CA LEU A 209 16.93 -18.19 -6.90
C LEU A 209 16.73 -17.64 -5.48
N LEU A 210 17.68 -17.91 -4.60
CA LEU A 210 17.74 -17.33 -3.25
C LEU A 210 18.94 -16.38 -3.17
N VAL A 211 18.67 -15.13 -2.81
CA VAL A 211 19.67 -14.10 -2.51
C VAL A 211 19.55 -13.78 -1.02
N ASP A 212 20.45 -14.34 -0.22
CA ASP A 212 20.41 -14.24 1.24
C ASP A 212 21.68 -13.55 1.76
N GLY A 213 21.51 -12.39 2.42
CA GLY A 213 22.61 -11.60 2.98
C GLY A 213 23.05 -11.98 4.39
N ARG A 214 22.48 -13.04 5.01
CA ARG A 214 22.83 -13.43 6.39
C ARG A 214 24.34 -13.62 6.57
N GLY A 215 24.92 -12.86 7.50
CA GLY A 215 26.31 -12.99 7.90
C GLY A 215 27.32 -12.26 7.01
N VAL A 216 26.86 -11.41 6.07
CA VAL A 216 27.73 -10.57 5.24
C VAL A 216 27.60 -9.10 5.68
N THR A 217 28.67 -8.52 6.21
CA THR A 217 28.74 -7.08 6.51
C THR A 217 28.71 -6.30 5.20
N GLY A 218 27.56 -5.69 4.88
CA GLY A 218 27.31 -5.02 3.59
C GLY A 218 26.34 -5.74 2.65
N GLY A 219 25.76 -6.88 3.07
CA GLY A 219 24.74 -7.60 2.32
C GLY A 219 25.27 -8.45 1.16
N ALA A 220 24.49 -9.44 0.73
CA ALA A 220 24.78 -10.21 -0.48
C ALA A 220 24.28 -9.40 -1.69
N LYS A 221 25.19 -8.81 -2.47
CA LYS A 221 24.83 -7.90 -3.57
C LYS A 221 25.05 -8.54 -4.94
N ILE A 222 23.98 -8.75 -5.70
CA ILE A 222 24.05 -9.05 -7.13
C ILE A 222 24.08 -7.70 -7.87
N THR A 223 25.20 -7.37 -8.51
CA THR A 223 25.30 -6.20 -9.39
C THR A 223 25.42 -6.70 -10.83
N GLY A 224 24.39 -6.49 -11.64
CA GLY A 224 24.49 -6.70 -13.08
C GLY A 224 25.31 -5.58 -13.71
N ILE A 225 26.53 -5.87 -14.18
CA ILE A 225 27.22 -4.99 -15.14
C ILE A 225 26.86 -5.51 -16.53
N LEU A 226 25.89 -4.84 -17.15
CA LEU A 226 25.45 -5.10 -18.51
C LEU A 226 26.35 -4.34 -19.48
N ASP A 227 27.27 -5.05 -20.11
CA ASP A 227 28.03 -4.57 -21.26
C ASP A 227 27.17 -4.74 -22.51
N SER A 228 26.65 -3.61 -23.04
CA SER A 228 26.05 -3.32 -24.38
C SER A 228 25.20 -4.37 -25.14
N GLY A 229 24.92 -5.53 -24.57
CA GLY A 229 24.28 -6.68 -25.21
C GLY A 229 22.97 -7.06 -24.53
N ASN A 230 21.85 -6.51 -25.03
CA ASN A 230 20.46 -7.00 -25.03
C ASN A 230 19.86 -7.83 -23.86
N THR A 231 20.48 -7.97 -22.69
CA THR A 231 20.09 -9.00 -21.70
C THR A 231 20.05 -8.54 -20.25
N GLY A 232 18.99 -7.81 -19.86
CA GLY A 232 18.65 -7.58 -18.43
C GLY A 232 18.65 -8.86 -17.57
N PHE A 233 18.81 -8.73 -16.25
CA PHE A 233 18.77 -9.85 -15.31
C PHE A 233 17.40 -10.55 -15.35
N ALA A 234 17.39 -11.87 -15.57
CA ALA A 234 16.14 -12.60 -15.68
C ALA A 234 16.26 -14.04 -15.15
N VAL A 235 15.22 -14.49 -14.44
CA VAL A 235 15.08 -15.88 -13.99
C VAL A 235 14.00 -16.54 -14.84
N GLY A 236 14.39 -17.57 -15.60
CA GLY A 236 13.51 -18.30 -16.51
C GLY A 236 13.11 -17.48 -17.74
N ARG A 237 14.06 -17.06 -18.58
CA ARG A 237 13.72 -16.47 -19.89
C ARG A 237 13.14 -17.56 -20.80
N GLY A 238 11.93 -17.35 -21.29
CA GLY A 238 11.22 -18.31 -22.14
C GLY A 238 9.71 -18.12 -22.09
N THR A 239 9.02 -18.46 -23.18
CA THR A 239 7.55 -18.33 -23.27
C THR A 239 6.81 -19.29 -22.34
N ASN A 240 7.51 -20.29 -21.77
CA ASN A 240 6.92 -21.38 -20.99
C ASN A 240 7.55 -21.54 -19.59
N SER A 241 8.28 -20.54 -19.10
CA SER A 241 9.03 -20.62 -17.84
C SER A 241 8.11 -20.36 -16.63
N SER A 242 7.30 -21.35 -16.25
CA SER A 242 6.33 -21.23 -15.16
C SER A 242 6.93 -21.50 -13.79
N SER A 243 6.27 -21.03 -12.74
CA SER A 243 6.59 -21.37 -11.34
C SER A 243 8.02 -21.03 -10.90
N ASN A 244 8.65 -20.03 -11.50
CA ASN A 244 9.96 -19.57 -11.02
C ASN A 244 9.79 -18.77 -9.73
N ARG A 245 10.74 -18.89 -8.83
CA ARG A 245 10.74 -18.21 -7.53
C ARG A 245 12.03 -17.46 -7.30
N VAL A 246 11.94 -16.18 -6.98
CA VAL A 246 13.08 -15.38 -6.51
C VAL A 246 12.80 -14.95 -5.07
N VAL A 247 13.71 -15.25 -4.15
CA VAL A 247 13.63 -14.82 -2.75
C VAL A 247 14.85 -13.98 -2.44
N ILE A 248 14.62 -12.77 -1.96
CA ILE A 248 15.65 -11.82 -1.51
C ILE A 248 15.42 -11.62 -0.02
N ALA A 249 16.41 -11.94 0.80
CA ALA A 249 16.23 -11.94 2.25
C ALA A 249 17.48 -11.44 2.98
N ASN A 250 17.28 -10.93 4.21
CA ASN A 250 18.34 -10.66 5.18
C ASN A 250 19.49 -9.79 4.65
N GLY A 251 19.16 -8.72 3.91
CA GLY A 251 20.18 -7.80 3.40
C GLY A 251 20.71 -8.21 2.03
N GLY A 252 20.07 -9.18 1.36
CA GLY A 252 20.28 -9.43 -0.05
C GLY A 252 19.89 -8.20 -0.87
N GLU A 253 20.73 -7.82 -1.82
CA GLU A 253 20.46 -6.72 -2.74
C GLU A 253 20.59 -7.16 -4.19
N ILE A 254 19.68 -6.70 -5.04
CA ILE A 254 19.81 -6.82 -6.50
C ILE A 254 19.88 -5.40 -7.07
N TRP A 255 21.00 -5.09 -7.72
CA TRP A 255 21.22 -3.85 -8.43
C TRP A 255 21.32 -4.16 -9.91
N ASP A 256 20.41 -3.59 -10.70
CA ASP A 256 20.54 -3.61 -12.16
C ASP A 256 20.98 -2.23 -12.65
N TYR A 257 22.17 -2.18 -13.26
CA TYR A 257 22.73 -0.96 -13.85
C TYR A 257 22.68 -1.11 -15.39
N GLU A 258 21.55 -0.76 -15.98
CA GLU A 258 21.39 -0.83 -17.44
C GLU A 258 21.88 0.47 -18.11
N VAL A 259 22.97 0.36 -18.88
CA VAL A 259 23.54 1.42 -19.72
C VAL A 259 23.19 1.15 -21.19
N ASP A 260 21.93 0.96 -21.59
CA ASP A 260 21.56 1.10 -23.02
C ASP A 260 20.05 1.19 -23.34
N ASN A 261 19.74 1.70 -24.54
CA ASN A 261 18.42 2.17 -24.98
C ASN A 261 17.57 1.13 -25.76
N ASN A 262 17.86 -0.18 -25.71
CA ASN A 262 17.18 -1.18 -26.56
C ASN A 262 15.93 -1.84 -25.92
N ARG A 263 14.88 -2.01 -26.73
CA ARG A 263 13.46 -1.82 -26.34
C ARG A 263 12.69 -2.95 -25.65
N ASN A 264 13.26 -4.05 -25.16
CA ASN A 264 12.42 -5.23 -24.81
C ASN A 264 12.76 -6.04 -23.56
N ASN A 265 13.77 -5.71 -22.75
CA ASN A 265 14.32 -6.67 -21.79
C ASN A 265 14.66 -6.09 -20.40
N GLY A 266 13.67 -5.57 -19.68
CA GLY A 266 13.83 -5.22 -18.27
C GLY A 266 14.03 -6.44 -17.35
N VAL A 267 14.39 -6.20 -16.07
CA VAL A 267 14.46 -7.24 -15.04
C VAL A 267 13.14 -7.99 -14.97
N GLY A 268 13.17 -9.30 -15.22
CA GLY A 268 11.95 -10.08 -15.27
C GLY A 268 12.07 -11.52 -14.85
N VAL A 269 11.04 -12.00 -14.16
CA VAL A 269 10.87 -13.42 -13.83
C VAL A 269 9.78 -13.96 -14.75
N GLY A 270 10.18 -14.81 -15.70
CA GLY A 270 9.30 -15.44 -16.69
C GLY A 270 8.57 -14.45 -17.59
N THR A 271 9.15 -14.03 -18.71
CA THR A 271 8.57 -13.03 -19.63
C THR A 271 7.32 -13.50 -20.41
N ARG A 272 6.70 -14.62 -20.07
CA ARG A 272 5.40 -15.07 -20.66
C ARG A 272 4.68 -16.18 -19.88
N ALA A 273 4.93 -16.28 -18.57
CA ALA A 273 4.66 -17.52 -17.87
C ALA A 273 3.88 -17.35 -16.57
N ASN A 274 3.17 -18.42 -16.19
CA ASN A 274 2.25 -18.44 -15.07
C ASN A 274 2.96 -18.80 -13.75
N GLY A 275 2.40 -18.35 -12.64
CA GLY A 275 2.79 -18.80 -11.30
C GLY A 275 4.17 -18.33 -10.84
N ASN A 276 4.76 -17.33 -11.48
CA ASN A 276 6.06 -16.82 -11.05
C ASN A 276 5.93 -16.02 -9.75
N ARG A 277 6.95 -16.09 -8.89
CA ARG A 277 6.94 -15.49 -7.57
C ARG A 277 8.21 -14.73 -7.28
N ILE A 278 8.09 -13.52 -6.77
CA ILE A 278 9.20 -12.77 -6.16
C ILE A 278 8.83 -12.40 -4.73
N GLU A 279 9.74 -12.65 -3.81
CA GLU A 279 9.63 -12.30 -2.39
C GLU A 279 10.85 -11.46 -1.99
N ILE A 280 10.61 -10.25 -1.47
CA ILE A 280 11.60 -9.48 -0.71
C ILE A 280 11.18 -9.59 0.75
N LEU A 281 12.02 -10.23 1.55
CA LEU A 281 11.81 -10.45 2.97
C LEU A 281 12.84 -9.62 3.74
N GLY A 282 12.43 -9.05 4.87
CA GLY A 282 13.19 -8.06 5.65
C GLY A 282 14.65 -8.39 6.00
N GLY A 283 15.29 -7.42 6.66
CA GLY A 283 16.71 -7.46 7.05
C GLY A 283 17.62 -6.55 6.20
N ASN A 284 17.11 -5.41 5.74
CA ASN A 284 17.74 -4.49 4.77
C ASN A 284 17.82 -5.07 3.34
N GLY A 285 16.88 -5.94 2.97
CA GLY A 285 16.78 -6.42 1.59
C GLY A 285 16.42 -5.27 0.65
N PHE A 286 17.25 -5.01 -0.35
CA PHE A 286 17.11 -3.83 -1.23
C PHE A 286 17.16 -4.24 -2.70
N VAL A 287 16.05 -4.08 -3.43
CA VAL A 287 16.07 -4.15 -4.91
C VAL A 287 16.22 -2.73 -5.43
N SER A 288 17.41 -2.43 -5.96
CA SER A 288 17.87 -1.09 -6.29
C SER A 288 17.48 -0.62 -7.69
N LYS A 289 16.87 0.57 -7.70
CA LYS A 289 17.01 1.73 -8.61
C LYS A 289 17.57 1.46 -10.02
N ILE A 290 16.69 1.02 -10.91
CA ILE A 290 16.94 1.07 -12.37
C ILE A 290 16.78 2.53 -12.85
N TYR A 291 17.81 3.09 -13.46
CA TYR A 291 17.85 4.50 -13.87
C TYR A 291 17.14 4.82 -15.20
N LYS A 292 16.43 3.87 -15.84
CA LYS A 292 15.82 4.07 -17.16
C LYS A 292 14.48 3.35 -17.37
N SER A 293 13.76 3.85 -18.38
CA SER A 293 12.34 3.81 -18.73
C SER A 293 11.61 2.46 -18.87
N TYR A 294 12.19 1.32 -18.51
CA TYR A 294 11.55 0.02 -18.72
C TYR A 294 10.89 -0.52 -17.45
N PRO A 295 9.71 -1.13 -17.56
CA PRO A 295 9.06 -1.72 -16.41
C PRO A 295 9.73 -3.04 -15.99
N HIS A 296 9.85 -3.26 -14.68
CA HIS A 296 10.18 -4.56 -14.10
C HIS A 296 8.96 -5.45 -14.28
N SER A 297 9.13 -6.72 -14.68
CA SER A 297 7.98 -7.59 -14.94
C SER A 297 8.07 -8.97 -14.28
N ILE A 298 7.01 -9.36 -13.59
CA ILE A 298 6.83 -10.69 -13.00
C ILE A 298 5.70 -11.34 -13.78
N GLY A 299 6.03 -12.12 -14.80
CA GLY A 299 5.05 -12.49 -15.82
C GLY A 299 4.75 -11.33 -16.78
N SER A 300 4.94 -11.55 -18.08
CA SER A 300 4.36 -10.72 -19.14
C SER A 300 3.46 -11.53 -20.08
N GLY A 301 2.76 -10.91 -21.03
CA GLY A 301 1.90 -11.59 -22.01
C GLY A 301 0.81 -12.52 -21.44
N SER A 302 -0.23 -11.96 -20.81
CA SER A 302 -1.39 -12.70 -20.27
C SER A 302 -1.08 -13.70 -19.14
N ALA A 303 0.07 -13.56 -18.51
CA ALA A 303 0.52 -14.43 -17.43
C ALA A 303 -0.41 -14.39 -16.20
N THR A 304 -0.79 -15.56 -15.71
CA THR A 304 -1.73 -15.77 -14.59
C THR A 304 -1.01 -16.19 -13.31
N GLY A 305 -1.58 -15.85 -12.15
CA GLY A 305 -1.13 -16.35 -10.84
C GLY A 305 0.27 -15.89 -10.41
N ASN A 306 0.78 -14.78 -10.95
CA ASN A 306 2.08 -14.26 -10.53
C ASN A 306 1.97 -13.54 -9.19
N VAL A 307 3.03 -13.64 -8.39
CA VAL A 307 3.05 -13.15 -7.00
C VAL A 307 4.25 -12.23 -6.78
N ALA A 308 4.01 -11.05 -6.24
CA ALA A 308 5.03 -10.15 -5.71
C ALA A 308 4.78 -9.91 -4.22
N ILE A 309 5.76 -10.16 -3.36
CA ILE A 309 5.65 -9.91 -1.91
C ILE A 309 6.83 -9.04 -1.48
N ILE A 310 6.55 -7.92 -0.82
CA ILE A 310 7.52 -7.04 -0.18
C ILE A 310 7.16 -7.00 1.31
N ASP A 311 7.86 -7.78 2.12
CA ASP A 311 7.58 -7.98 3.54
C ASP A 311 8.75 -7.47 4.39
N GLY A 312 8.53 -6.34 5.06
CA GLY A 312 9.52 -5.72 5.95
C GLY A 312 9.72 -6.45 7.29
N LYS A 313 9.02 -7.56 7.54
CA LYS A 313 9.17 -8.38 8.77
C LYS A 313 9.06 -7.57 10.08
N GLY A 314 8.30 -6.47 10.07
CA GLY A 314 8.05 -5.60 11.22
C GLY A 314 8.99 -4.40 11.33
N PHE A 315 9.96 -4.24 10.42
CA PHE A 315 10.88 -3.11 10.39
C PHE A 315 10.61 -2.23 9.16
N PRO A 316 10.09 -1.00 9.34
CA PRO A 316 9.84 -0.07 8.25
C PRO A 316 11.10 0.16 7.39
N GLY A 317 10.95 0.05 6.07
CA GLY A 317 12.04 0.26 5.11
C GLY A 317 13.09 -0.87 5.07
N SER A 318 12.88 -1.98 5.77
CA SER A 318 13.85 -3.09 5.78
C SER A 318 13.71 -4.04 4.57
N ALA A 319 12.62 -3.90 3.81
CA ALA A 319 12.41 -4.52 2.51
C ALA A 319 11.92 -3.43 1.55
N VAL A 320 12.74 -3.05 0.58
CA VAL A 320 12.40 -1.99 -0.36
C VAL A 320 12.50 -2.49 -1.79
N TRP A 321 11.41 -2.30 -2.53
CA TRP A 321 11.41 -2.37 -3.99
C TRP A 321 11.44 -0.95 -4.54
N GLN A 322 12.58 -0.55 -5.11
CA GLN A 322 12.70 0.77 -5.72
C GLN A 322 12.73 0.70 -7.25
N VAL A 323 11.81 1.39 -7.92
CA VAL A 323 11.84 1.56 -9.39
C VAL A 323 12.12 3.02 -9.78
N GLY A 324 12.84 3.23 -10.88
CA GLY A 324 13.19 4.57 -11.35
C GLY A 324 11.98 5.38 -11.84
N ASN A 325 12.19 6.67 -12.06
CA ASN A 325 11.12 7.55 -12.50
C ASN A 325 10.63 7.21 -13.91
N GLY A 326 9.31 7.13 -14.07
CA GLY A 326 8.66 6.73 -15.32
C GLY A 326 8.72 5.23 -15.63
N THR A 327 9.14 4.38 -14.69
CA THR A 327 9.11 2.92 -14.82
C THR A 327 7.97 2.31 -14.02
N ALA A 328 7.64 1.03 -14.26
CA ALA A 328 6.60 0.33 -13.50
C ALA A 328 7.09 -1.00 -12.94
N LEU A 329 6.60 -1.43 -11.78
CA LEU A 329 6.54 -2.85 -11.43
C LEU A 329 5.25 -3.45 -12.01
N ASN A 330 5.40 -4.34 -12.98
CA ASN A 330 4.31 -5.10 -13.58
C ASN A 330 4.25 -6.51 -12.98
N VAL A 331 3.16 -6.89 -12.35
CA VAL A 331 2.90 -8.27 -11.91
C VAL A 331 1.82 -8.85 -12.82
N GLY A 332 2.22 -9.59 -13.84
CA GLY A 332 1.35 -10.13 -14.88
C GLY A 332 0.93 -9.07 -15.91
N SER A 333 1.86 -8.60 -16.75
CA SER A 333 1.50 -7.64 -17.81
C SER A 333 0.70 -8.32 -18.95
N GLY A 334 -0.44 -7.75 -19.36
CA GLY A 334 -1.14 -8.13 -20.59
C GLY A 334 -2.33 -9.08 -20.47
N GLY A 335 -3.21 -8.90 -19.49
CA GLY A 335 -4.50 -9.62 -19.41
C GLY A 335 -4.54 -10.77 -18.42
N GLY A 336 -3.50 -10.92 -17.60
CA GLY A 336 -3.34 -12.03 -16.67
C GLY A 336 -4.38 -12.08 -15.55
N PHE A 337 -4.87 -13.28 -15.24
CA PHE A 337 -5.80 -13.55 -14.14
C PHE A 337 -5.10 -13.89 -12.82
N GLY A 338 -5.68 -13.45 -11.69
CA GLY A 338 -5.27 -13.92 -10.37
C GLY A 338 -3.85 -13.52 -9.96
N ASN A 339 -3.30 -12.44 -10.52
CA ASN A 339 -2.01 -11.92 -10.08
C ASN A 339 -2.16 -11.22 -8.74
N TYR A 340 -1.15 -11.36 -7.89
CA TYR A 340 -1.16 -10.88 -6.53
C TYR A 340 0.10 -10.07 -6.22
N ALA A 341 -0.08 -8.89 -5.66
CA ALA A 341 0.99 -8.13 -5.04
C ALA A 341 0.66 -7.85 -3.58
N CYS A 342 1.67 -7.88 -2.72
CA CYS A 342 1.52 -7.61 -1.29
C CYS A 342 2.70 -6.78 -0.80
N VAL A 343 2.41 -5.67 -0.14
CA VAL A 343 3.37 -4.84 0.59
C VAL A 343 2.98 -4.88 2.06
N THR A 344 3.82 -5.45 2.91
CA THR A 344 3.43 -5.74 4.28
C THR A 344 4.53 -5.61 5.32
N ASN A 345 4.13 -5.49 6.60
CA ASN A 345 4.97 -5.43 7.79
C ASN A 345 6.17 -4.48 7.65
N GLY A 346 5.97 -3.28 7.13
CA GLY A 346 7.05 -2.29 6.95
C GLY A 346 7.76 -2.38 5.60
N GLY A 347 7.31 -3.24 4.69
CA GLY A 347 7.81 -3.31 3.32
C GLY A 347 7.46 -2.05 2.53
N GLN A 348 8.31 -1.63 1.60
CA GLN A 348 8.07 -0.40 0.83
C GLN A 348 8.24 -0.65 -0.66
N PHE A 349 7.30 -0.16 -1.44
CA PHE A 349 7.45 0.08 -2.87
C PHE A 349 7.64 1.58 -3.09
N ILE A 350 8.78 1.97 -3.67
CA ILE A 350 9.11 3.38 -3.91
C ILE A 350 9.45 3.55 -5.39
N GLY A 351 8.76 4.42 -6.11
CA GLY A 351 9.16 4.71 -7.49
C GLY A 351 8.02 5.17 -8.35
N GLY A 352 8.11 4.83 -9.64
CA GLY A 352 7.08 5.05 -10.64
C GLY A 352 5.77 4.28 -10.37
N SER A 353 5.34 3.48 -11.34
CA SER A 353 4.05 2.79 -11.31
C SER A 353 4.09 1.42 -10.65
N ILE A 354 3.02 1.01 -9.99
CA ILE A 354 2.75 -0.41 -9.69
C ILE A 354 1.53 -0.86 -10.50
N VAL A 355 1.68 -1.95 -11.23
CA VAL A 355 0.67 -2.49 -12.14
C VAL A 355 0.48 -3.97 -11.84
N VAL A 356 -0.70 -4.36 -11.36
CA VAL A 356 -1.02 -5.78 -11.11
C VAL A 356 -2.09 -6.22 -12.10
N GLY A 357 -1.73 -7.17 -12.96
CA GLY A 357 -2.62 -7.77 -13.96
C GLY A 357 -3.17 -6.76 -14.96
N ALA A 358 -2.31 -6.08 -15.73
CA ALA A 358 -2.72 -5.07 -16.70
C ALA A 358 -3.75 -5.63 -17.71
N GLY A 359 -5.04 -5.37 -17.49
CA GLY A 359 -6.17 -5.83 -18.30
C GLY A 359 -6.74 -7.20 -17.97
N GLY A 360 -6.36 -7.79 -16.84
CA GLY A 360 -6.88 -9.09 -16.40
C GLY A 360 -7.93 -8.99 -15.29
N ASN A 361 -8.45 -10.17 -14.91
CA ASN A 361 -9.48 -10.31 -13.88
C ASN A 361 -8.95 -10.94 -12.59
N GLY A 362 -9.58 -10.63 -11.46
CA GLY A 362 -9.29 -11.27 -10.17
C GLY A 362 -7.90 -10.94 -9.62
N ASN A 363 -7.27 -9.85 -10.07
CA ASN A 363 -5.98 -9.44 -9.54
C ASN A 363 -6.14 -8.70 -8.22
N ARG A 364 -5.14 -8.79 -7.36
CA ARG A 364 -5.21 -8.25 -6.01
C ARG A 364 -3.92 -7.55 -5.61
N LEU A 365 -4.05 -6.40 -4.96
CA LEU A 365 -2.97 -5.72 -4.24
C LEU A 365 -3.38 -5.53 -2.79
N ASP A 366 -2.53 -6.01 -1.88
CA ASP A 366 -2.63 -5.72 -0.46
C ASP A 366 -1.50 -4.78 -0.02
N VAL A 367 -1.84 -3.74 0.73
CA VAL A 367 -0.88 -2.86 1.43
C VAL A 367 -1.28 -2.83 2.89
N VAL A 368 -0.64 -3.66 3.71
CA VAL A 368 -1.13 -3.98 5.07
C VAL A 368 -0.03 -4.03 6.12
N GLY A 369 -0.31 -3.54 7.32
CA GLY A 369 0.64 -3.52 8.42
C GLY A 369 1.47 -2.24 8.46
N ALA A 370 1.80 -1.79 9.66
CA ALA A 370 2.45 -0.50 9.90
C ALA A 370 3.76 -0.32 9.12
N GLY A 371 3.94 0.87 8.54
CA GLY A 371 5.12 1.22 7.74
C GLY A 371 5.14 0.60 6.34
N SER A 372 4.08 -0.12 5.96
CA SER A 372 3.95 -0.66 4.61
C SER A 372 3.50 0.42 3.65
N GLU A 373 4.26 0.66 2.59
CA GLU A 373 4.10 1.89 1.82
C GLU A 373 4.22 1.67 0.32
N VAL A 374 3.34 2.29 -0.45
CA VAL A 374 3.47 2.43 -1.91
C VAL A 374 3.57 3.91 -2.23
N VAL A 375 4.74 4.34 -2.71
CA VAL A 375 5.07 5.75 -2.95
C VAL A 375 5.27 6.01 -4.43
N GLY A 376 4.45 6.89 -4.97
CA GLY A 376 4.71 7.51 -6.26
C GLY A 376 5.78 8.60 -6.16
N ASP A 377 6.66 8.68 -7.16
CA ASP A 377 7.82 9.58 -7.21
C ASP A 377 7.53 11.02 -7.70
N GLY A 378 6.27 11.43 -7.81
CA GLY A 378 5.93 12.76 -8.31
C GLY A 378 6.03 12.94 -9.84
N GLY A 379 6.74 12.08 -10.58
CA GLY A 379 7.12 12.31 -11.99
C GLY A 379 6.24 11.68 -13.09
N GLY A 380 5.23 10.89 -12.75
CA GLY A 380 4.50 10.09 -13.75
C GLY A 380 3.92 8.78 -13.23
N SER A 381 4.15 8.48 -11.96
CA SER A 381 3.66 7.28 -11.27
C SER A 381 2.17 7.05 -11.49
N THR A 382 1.83 5.85 -11.96
CA THR A 382 0.46 5.35 -12.11
C THR A 382 0.26 4.14 -11.22
N PHE A 383 -0.86 4.12 -10.51
CA PHE A 383 -1.30 2.93 -9.80
C PHE A 383 -2.37 2.26 -10.64
N SER A 384 -2.14 1.01 -11.06
CA SER A 384 -3.08 0.30 -11.93
C SER A 384 -3.31 -1.14 -11.52
N LEU A 385 -4.57 -1.50 -11.30
CA LEU A 385 -5.01 -2.90 -11.24
C LEU A 385 -6.01 -3.13 -12.34
N GLY A 386 -5.60 -3.83 -13.40
CA GLY A 386 -6.46 -4.06 -14.54
C GLY A 386 -6.77 -2.82 -15.39
N THR A 387 -6.01 -2.58 -16.46
CA THR A 387 -6.35 -1.62 -17.52
C THR A 387 -7.22 -2.25 -18.61
N GLY A 388 -8.45 -1.75 -18.87
CA GLY A 388 -9.33 -2.27 -19.93
C GLY A 388 -10.51 -3.10 -19.40
N VAL A 389 -10.79 -4.28 -20.00
CA VAL A 389 -11.83 -5.28 -19.62
C VAL A 389 -11.58 -5.97 -18.26
N ALA A 390 -11.16 -5.20 -17.27
CA ALA A 390 -10.73 -5.72 -16.00
C ALA A 390 -11.92 -5.87 -15.05
N SER A 391 -12.07 -7.07 -14.49
CA SER A 391 -13.15 -7.41 -13.56
C SER A 391 -12.65 -8.08 -12.28
N SER A 392 -13.42 -7.92 -11.20
CA SER A 392 -13.14 -8.56 -9.90
C SER A 392 -11.76 -8.28 -9.31
N ASN A 393 -11.12 -7.15 -9.68
CA ASN A 393 -9.83 -6.77 -9.09
C ASN A 393 -10.04 -6.12 -7.72
N VAL A 394 -9.11 -6.33 -6.78
CA VAL A 394 -9.23 -5.86 -5.41
C VAL A 394 -7.97 -5.10 -4.99
N VAL A 395 -8.15 -3.91 -4.43
CA VAL A 395 -7.12 -3.23 -3.64
C VAL A 395 -7.56 -3.20 -2.20
N TYR A 396 -6.70 -3.65 -1.30
CA TYR A 396 -6.93 -3.67 0.13
C TYR A 396 -5.82 -2.91 0.84
N VAL A 397 -6.17 -1.86 1.60
CA VAL A 397 -5.25 -1.05 2.39
C VAL A 397 -5.74 -1.03 3.83
N ALA A 398 -4.95 -1.52 4.78
CA ALA A 398 -5.38 -1.64 6.18
C ALA A 398 -4.21 -1.71 7.15
N ASP A 399 -4.51 -1.71 8.44
CA ASP A 399 -3.56 -2.03 9.53
C ASP A 399 -2.32 -1.12 9.53
N GLY A 400 -2.47 0.15 9.17
CA GLY A 400 -1.36 1.12 9.05
C GLY A 400 -0.64 1.12 7.71
N GLY A 401 -1.13 0.37 6.72
CA GLY A 401 -0.64 0.45 5.33
C GLY A 401 -1.04 1.77 4.66
N GLU A 402 -0.15 2.28 3.80
CA GLU A 402 -0.32 3.57 3.14
C GLU A 402 -0.01 3.51 1.64
N ILE A 403 -0.87 4.10 0.81
CA ILE A 403 -0.59 4.39 -0.60
C ILE A 403 -0.56 5.92 -0.77
N ARG A 404 0.56 6.49 -1.21
CA ARG A 404 0.70 7.95 -1.34
C ARG A 404 1.43 8.44 -2.61
N ASN A 405 1.25 9.72 -2.92
CA ASN A 405 1.99 10.47 -3.96
C ASN A 405 1.88 9.95 -5.41
N ILE A 406 0.74 9.36 -5.79
CA ILE A 406 0.49 8.90 -7.17
C ILE A 406 0.21 10.11 -8.08
N SER A 407 1.12 10.42 -9.02
CA SER A 407 1.37 11.81 -9.40
C SER A 407 0.91 12.31 -10.76
N LYS A 408 0.37 11.51 -11.70
CA LYS A 408 0.07 12.09 -13.03
C LYS A 408 -1.08 11.49 -13.83
N TRP A 409 -1.37 10.20 -13.67
CA TRP A 409 -2.50 9.57 -14.35
C TRP A 409 -3.20 8.65 -13.36
N SER A 410 -4.34 9.10 -12.86
CA SER A 410 -5.44 8.31 -12.29
C SER A 410 -5.04 6.98 -11.63
N THR A 411 -5.15 6.86 -10.31
CA THR A 411 -5.33 5.54 -9.67
C THR A 411 -6.46 4.84 -10.42
N CYS A 412 -6.19 3.69 -11.03
CA CYS A 412 -7.15 2.98 -11.86
C CYS A 412 -7.27 1.52 -11.43
N ILE A 413 -8.40 1.17 -10.81
CA ILE A 413 -8.75 -0.22 -10.55
C ILE A 413 -9.87 -0.57 -11.52
N GLY A 414 -9.58 -1.34 -12.56
CA GLY A 414 -10.57 -1.71 -13.56
C GLY A 414 -10.82 -0.69 -14.67
N GLY A 415 -9.85 0.18 -15.00
CA GLY A 415 -9.95 1.02 -16.20
C GLY A 415 -9.26 2.40 -16.14
N ALA A 416 -8.08 2.50 -16.75
CA ALA A 416 -7.59 3.73 -17.37
C ALA A 416 -6.70 3.35 -18.57
N GLY A 417 -7.26 3.39 -19.77
CA GLY A 417 -6.55 3.09 -21.02
C GLY A 417 -7.38 3.48 -22.23
N ASN A 418 -6.68 3.83 -23.32
CA ASN A 418 -7.23 4.21 -24.63
C ASN A 418 -7.98 3.01 -25.29
N PRO A 419 -8.79 3.24 -26.34
CA PRO A 419 -10.10 2.65 -26.51
C PRO A 419 -10.05 1.26 -27.15
N VAL A 420 -10.25 0.21 -26.36
CA VAL A 420 -10.60 -1.10 -26.91
C VAL A 420 -11.75 -1.64 -26.08
N SER A 421 -12.87 -1.91 -26.74
CA SER A 421 -14.17 -2.31 -26.19
C SER A 421 -14.07 -3.23 -24.98
N GLY A 422 -14.70 -2.84 -23.86
CA GLY A 422 -14.63 -3.62 -22.65
C GLY A 422 -15.41 -3.11 -21.46
N THR A 423 -15.96 -4.03 -20.65
CA THR A 423 -16.76 -3.74 -19.45
C THR A 423 -15.92 -3.86 -18.19
N ALA A 424 -15.98 -2.87 -17.30
CA ALA A 424 -15.35 -2.91 -15.98
C ALA A 424 -16.37 -3.43 -14.96
N ILE A 425 -16.18 -4.66 -14.46
CA ILE A 425 -17.17 -5.35 -13.63
C ILE A 425 -16.61 -5.71 -12.26
N GLY A 426 -17.27 -5.32 -11.17
CA GLY A 426 -17.01 -5.91 -9.85
C GLY A 426 -15.65 -5.56 -9.23
N ASN A 427 -14.97 -4.51 -9.69
CA ASN A 427 -13.70 -4.09 -9.09
C ASN A 427 -13.94 -3.43 -7.73
N ARG A 428 -13.04 -3.66 -6.77
CA ARG A 428 -13.21 -3.20 -5.40
C ARG A 428 -11.97 -2.48 -4.87
N MET A 429 -12.20 -1.39 -4.16
CA MET A 429 -11.20 -0.79 -3.27
C MET A 429 -11.72 -0.83 -1.85
N ILE A 430 -10.89 -1.30 -0.92
CA ILE A 430 -11.23 -1.41 0.49
C ILE A 430 -10.10 -0.74 1.28
N ILE A 431 -10.46 0.29 2.04
CA ILE A 431 -9.59 0.90 3.04
C ILE A 431 -10.16 0.51 4.41
N GLY A 432 -9.48 -0.41 5.08
CA GLY A 432 -9.82 -0.87 6.42
C GLY A 432 -9.20 -0.01 7.52
N ALA A 433 -9.46 -0.37 8.77
CA ALA A 433 -8.98 0.35 9.95
C ALA A 433 -7.47 0.65 9.87
N GLY A 434 -7.09 1.89 10.19
CA GLY A 434 -5.72 2.38 10.12
C GLY A 434 -5.11 2.50 8.71
N GLY A 435 -5.79 2.06 7.64
CA GLY A 435 -5.30 2.18 6.27
C GLY A 435 -5.42 3.60 5.73
N SER A 436 -4.48 4.02 4.88
CA SER A 436 -4.48 5.36 4.28
C SER A 436 -4.26 5.33 2.78
N PHE A 437 -5.08 6.09 2.03
CA PHE A 437 -4.91 6.32 0.61
C PHE A 437 -4.87 7.82 0.32
N LEU A 438 -3.68 8.34 -0.02
CA LEU A 438 -3.42 9.76 -0.21
C LEU A 438 -2.99 10.04 -1.65
N THR A 439 -3.84 10.72 -2.42
CA THR A 439 -3.51 11.12 -3.79
C THR A 439 -3.78 12.60 -3.98
N ALA A 440 -2.85 13.29 -4.65
CA ALA A 440 -3.05 14.68 -5.05
C ALA A 440 -3.91 14.81 -6.33
N ASN A 441 -4.31 13.68 -6.92
CA ASN A 441 -4.93 13.58 -8.24
C ASN A 441 -6.27 12.84 -8.21
N ASP A 442 -7.01 12.91 -9.33
CA ASP A 442 -8.25 12.14 -9.53
C ASP A 442 -8.05 10.66 -9.21
N SER A 443 -8.98 10.09 -8.43
CA SER A 443 -9.06 8.66 -8.14
C SER A 443 -10.15 8.02 -8.99
N ASN A 444 -9.86 6.91 -9.68
CA ASN A 444 -10.80 6.30 -10.61
C ASN A 444 -10.91 4.79 -10.37
N ILE A 445 -12.04 4.34 -9.86
CA ILE A 445 -12.36 2.92 -9.68
C ILE A 445 -13.39 2.54 -10.73
N GLY A 446 -13.07 1.63 -11.63
CA GLY A 446 -13.95 1.17 -12.70
C GLY A 446 -14.35 2.26 -13.70
N ARG A 447 -13.50 3.29 -13.91
CA ARG A 447 -13.80 4.34 -14.88
C ARG A 447 -13.67 3.81 -16.30
N ASN A 448 -14.73 3.94 -17.08
CA ASN A 448 -14.73 3.53 -18.47
C ASN A 448 -14.77 4.75 -19.39
N LYS A 449 -13.78 4.87 -20.29
CA LYS A 449 -13.74 5.93 -21.31
C LYS A 449 -14.23 5.45 -22.69
N ASN A 450 -14.69 4.21 -22.80
CA ASN A 450 -14.96 3.59 -24.10
C ASN A 450 -16.41 3.78 -24.55
N VAL A 451 -16.59 4.00 -25.86
CA VAL A 451 -17.92 4.02 -26.47
C VAL A 451 -18.51 2.61 -26.51
N GLY A 452 -19.78 2.45 -26.10
CA GLY A 452 -20.50 1.17 -26.02
C GLY A 452 -20.09 0.22 -24.87
N SER A 453 -19.44 0.73 -23.82
CA SER A 453 -18.98 -0.08 -22.68
C SER A 453 -19.88 0.07 -21.44
N SER A 454 -19.69 -0.76 -20.40
CA SER A 454 -20.42 -0.62 -19.13
C SER A 454 -19.47 -0.61 -17.92
N ALA A 455 -19.92 0.00 -16.83
CA ALA A 455 -19.27 -0.03 -15.52
C ALA A 455 -20.27 -0.58 -14.50
N ILE A 456 -20.11 -1.85 -14.13
CA ILE A 456 -21.12 -2.60 -13.38
C ILE A 456 -20.55 -3.11 -12.06
N GLY A 457 -21.24 -2.85 -10.95
CA GLY A 457 -20.92 -3.47 -9.65
C GLY A 457 -19.57 -3.09 -9.06
N ASN A 458 -18.95 -1.99 -9.50
CA ASN A 458 -17.69 -1.53 -8.93
C ASN A 458 -17.93 -0.88 -7.56
N GLY A 459 -17.05 -1.15 -6.62
CA GLY A 459 -17.27 -0.85 -5.20
C GLY A 459 -16.11 -0.17 -4.52
N VAL A 460 -16.43 0.73 -3.61
CA VAL A 460 -15.48 1.27 -2.63
C VAL A 460 -16.07 1.08 -1.23
N LEU A 461 -15.22 0.62 -0.29
CA LEU A 461 -15.50 0.58 1.13
C LEU A 461 -14.39 1.29 1.90
N VAL A 462 -14.72 2.31 2.69
CA VAL A 462 -13.80 2.98 3.63
C VAL A 462 -14.38 2.77 5.03
N THR A 463 -13.74 1.94 5.85
CA THR A 463 -14.32 1.43 7.10
C THR A 463 -13.29 1.30 8.22
N GLY A 464 -13.72 1.61 9.45
CA GLY A 464 -12.92 1.46 10.65
C GLY A 464 -12.14 2.73 11.02
N LEU A 465 -11.82 2.85 12.30
CA LEU A 465 -11.10 4.01 12.83
C LEU A 465 -9.73 4.18 12.16
N GLY A 466 -9.40 5.43 11.78
CA GLY A 466 -8.15 5.76 11.10
C GLY A 466 -8.11 5.44 9.61
N ALA A 467 -9.12 4.74 9.06
CA ALA A 467 -9.24 4.52 7.63
C ALA A 467 -9.48 5.85 6.91
N THR A 468 -8.54 6.25 6.04
CA THR A 468 -8.59 7.56 5.39
C THR A 468 -8.39 7.45 3.89
N TRP A 469 -9.28 8.06 3.10
CA TRP A 469 -9.05 8.36 1.69
C TRP A 469 -9.01 9.87 1.49
N ASN A 470 -7.86 10.42 1.09
CA ASN A 470 -7.74 11.81 0.69
C ASN A 470 -7.34 11.91 -0.79
N PHE A 471 -8.18 12.53 -1.62
CA PHE A 471 -7.89 12.76 -3.04
C PHE A 471 -7.74 14.25 -3.39
N GLY A 472 -7.46 15.12 -2.41
CA GLY A 472 -7.21 16.54 -2.62
C GLY A 472 -8.41 17.27 -3.26
N SER A 473 -8.18 18.32 -4.04
CA SER A 473 -9.27 19.09 -4.69
C SER A 473 -9.92 18.39 -5.89
N LYS A 474 -9.64 17.09 -6.09
CA LYS A 474 -9.97 16.34 -7.31
C LYS A 474 -11.22 15.47 -7.14
N ALA A 475 -11.55 14.66 -8.14
CA ALA A 475 -12.72 13.80 -8.12
C ALA A 475 -12.37 12.35 -7.79
N LEU A 476 -13.21 11.70 -6.98
CA LEU A 476 -13.31 10.25 -6.89
C LEU A 476 -14.44 9.75 -7.80
N ASN A 477 -14.09 8.91 -8.76
CA ASN A 477 -15.01 8.32 -9.72
C ASN A 477 -15.14 6.82 -9.44
N VAL A 478 -16.34 6.32 -9.14
CA VAL A 478 -16.63 4.90 -8.90
C VAL A 478 -17.63 4.41 -9.92
N GLY A 479 -17.19 3.55 -10.84
CA GLY A 479 -18.02 3.05 -11.94
C GLY A 479 -18.56 4.14 -12.86
N VAL A 480 -17.78 5.21 -13.04
CA VAL A 480 -18.15 6.35 -13.91
C VAL A 480 -17.85 5.99 -15.36
N GLU A 481 -18.76 6.35 -16.23
CA GLU A 481 -18.64 6.05 -17.64
C GLU A 481 -18.70 7.34 -18.48
N GLN A 482 -17.86 7.44 -19.51
CA GLN A 482 -17.75 8.67 -20.31
C GLN A 482 -18.35 8.58 -21.70
N ASN A 483 -18.72 7.40 -22.20
CA ASN A 483 -18.94 7.18 -23.63
C ASN A 483 -19.86 5.99 -23.99
N GLY A 484 -20.26 5.15 -23.04
CA GLY A 484 -20.92 3.86 -23.24
C GLY A 484 -22.42 3.83 -22.93
N SER A 485 -22.89 2.64 -22.55
CA SER A 485 -24.32 2.33 -22.45
C SER A 485 -24.86 2.18 -21.03
N VAL A 486 -24.06 1.76 -20.03
CA VAL A 486 -24.61 1.48 -18.68
C VAL A 486 -23.60 1.68 -17.54
N ALA A 487 -24.00 2.43 -16.51
CA ALA A 487 -23.35 2.50 -15.19
C ALA A 487 -24.30 1.94 -14.13
N GLN A 488 -24.13 0.67 -13.73
CA GLN A 488 -25.12 -0.03 -12.90
C GLN A 488 -24.53 -0.60 -11.60
N GLY A 489 -25.26 -0.44 -10.49
CA GLY A 489 -24.97 -1.14 -9.24
C GLY A 489 -23.62 -0.79 -8.60
N ASN A 490 -23.02 0.35 -8.98
CA ASN A 490 -21.75 0.79 -8.40
C ASN A 490 -22.00 1.42 -7.03
N TYR A 491 -21.06 1.27 -6.11
CA TYR A 491 -21.26 1.74 -4.74
C TYR A 491 -20.02 2.34 -4.10
N LEU A 492 -20.23 3.33 -3.24
CA LEU A 492 -19.27 3.82 -2.25
C LEU A 492 -19.93 3.76 -0.87
N VAL A 493 -19.30 3.04 0.06
CA VAL A 493 -19.71 2.96 1.46
C VAL A 493 -18.60 3.54 2.35
N VAL A 494 -18.98 4.46 3.24
CA VAL A 494 -18.11 5.04 4.26
C VAL A 494 -18.74 4.81 5.62
N GLU A 495 -18.08 4.06 6.48
CA GLU A 495 -18.70 3.59 7.73
C GLU A 495 -17.71 3.40 8.88
N ASN A 496 -18.24 3.19 10.10
CA ASN A 496 -17.48 2.80 11.29
C ASN A 496 -16.26 3.71 11.57
N GLY A 497 -16.43 5.03 11.39
CA GLY A 497 -15.38 6.02 11.59
C GLY A 497 -14.40 6.21 10.42
N GLY A 498 -14.66 5.59 9.26
CA GLY A 498 -13.91 5.84 8.04
C GLY A 498 -14.07 7.28 7.55
N LEU A 499 -13.00 7.85 6.98
CA LEU A 499 -12.95 9.25 6.54
C LEU A 499 -12.59 9.37 5.06
N VAL A 500 -13.39 10.13 4.31
CA VAL A 500 -13.13 10.47 2.92
C VAL A 500 -13.06 11.99 2.75
N LEU A 501 -11.96 12.48 2.18
CA LEU A 501 -11.69 13.89 1.94
C LEU A 501 -11.43 14.13 0.45
N GLY A 502 -12.07 15.15 -0.12
CA GLY A 502 -11.60 15.67 -1.40
C GLY A 502 -12.47 16.72 -2.08
N GLY A 503 -12.43 16.77 -3.42
CA GLY A 503 -13.16 17.74 -4.22
C GLY A 503 -14.59 17.31 -4.50
N SER A 504 -14.76 16.23 -5.25
CA SER A 504 -16.08 15.67 -5.59
C SER A 504 -16.10 14.15 -5.61
N ILE A 505 -17.28 13.57 -5.43
CA ILE A 505 -17.54 12.14 -5.58
C ILE A 505 -18.54 11.92 -6.70
N LYS A 506 -18.29 10.92 -7.54
CA LYS A 506 -19.19 10.46 -8.59
C LYS A 506 -19.31 8.95 -8.54
N VAL A 507 -20.48 8.43 -8.19
CA VAL A 507 -20.78 6.99 -8.17
C VAL A 507 -21.75 6.68 -9.30
N GLY A 508 -21.33 5.87 -10.27
CA GLY A 508 -22.16 5.48 -11.42
C GLY A 508 -22.62 6.66 -12.30
N ALA A 509 -21.89 7.76 -12.30
CA ALA A 509 -22.22 8.92 -13.14
C ALA A 509 -21.80 8.66 -14.60
N MET A 510 -22.60 9.17 -15.54
CA MET A 510 -22.28 9.21 -16.96
C MET A 510 -21.95 10.65 -17.38
N ALA A 511 -20.81 10.85 -18.04
CA ALA A 511 -20.37 12.18 -18.46
C ALA A 511 -21.11 12.69 -19.71
N ASP A 512 -21.38 11.82 -20.67
CA ASP A 512 -21.95 12.19 -21.96
C ASP A 512 -23.33 11.57 -22.17
N ALA A 513 -24.22 12.34 -22.81
CA ALA A 513 -25.58 11.96 -23.18
C ALA A 513 -25.56 10.96 -24.34
N VAL A 514 -25.17 9.72 -24.09
CA VAL A 514 -25.24 8.68 -25.13
C VAL A 514 -26.68 8.15 -25.19
N ALA A 515 -27.29 8.17 -26.37
CA ALA A 515 -28.61 7.61 -26.59
C ALA A 515 -28.63 6.12 -26.16
N GLY A 516 -29.49 5.77 -25.20
CA GLY A 516 -29.55 4.43 -24.59
C GLY A 516 -28.67 4.22 -23.36
N GLY A 517 -27.95 5.26 -22.90
CA GLY A 517 -27.21 5.28 -21.64
C GLY A 517 -28.11 5.14 -20.40
N ALA A 518 -27.78 4.26 -19.46
CA ALA A 518 -28.52 4.11 -18.20
C ALA A 518 -27.59 4.13 -16.98
N ALA A 519 -27.91 4.95 -15.99
CA ALA A 519 -27.24 4.95 -14.69
C ALA A 519 -28.22 4.39 -13.65
N THR A 520 -28.06 3.12 -13.25
CA THR A 520 -29.07 2.43 -12.43
C THR A 520 -28.52 1.83 -11.15
N ASP A 521 -29.31 1.84 -10.07
CA ASP A 521 -29.01 1.18 -8.79
C ASP A 521 -27.67 1.56 -8.14
N ASN A 522 -27.11 2.73 -8.45
CA ASN A 522 -25.85 3.18 -7.86
C ASN A 522 -26.07 3.74 -6.46
N ARG A 523 -25.08 3.60 -5.55
CA ARG A 523 -25.25 3.94 -4.13
C ARG A 523 -24.06 4.68 -3.54
N LEU A 524 -24.29 5.82 -2.92
CA LEU A 524 -23.39 6.45 -1.95
C LEU A 524 -24.01 6.27 -0.56
N THR A 525 -23.34 5.56 0.33
CA THR A 525 -23.82 5.29 1.69
C THR A 525 -22.80 5.73 2.72
N ILE A 526 -23.23 6.54 3.67
CA ILE A 526 -22.38 7.08 4.73
C ILE A 526 -23.09 6.79 6.05
N THR A 527 -22.54 5.91 6.88
CA THR A 527 -23.28 5.39 8.04
C THR A 527 -22.38 5.11 9.25
N SER A 528 -22.97 4.88 10.42
CA SER A 528 -22.27 4.38 11.61
C SER A 528 -21.01 5.21 11.95
N GLY A 529 -21.15 6.54 11.94
CA GLY A 529 -20.07 7.50 12.17
C GLY A 529 -19.05 7.67 11.05
N GLY A 530 -19.27 7.11 9.86
CA GLY A 530 -18.45 7.39 8.68
C GLY A 530 -18.59 8.86 8.22
N GLU A 531 -17.53 9.44 7.66
CA GLU A 531 -17.50 10.85 7.29
C GLU A 531 -16.96 11.08 5.89
N VAL A 532 -17.65 11.92 5.13
CA VAL A 532 -17.27 12.38 3.79
C VAL A 532 -17.26 13.90 3.79
N ARG A 533 -16.11 14.52 3.53
CA ARG A 533 -15.98 15.99 3.38
C ARG A 533 -15.49 16.38 2.00
N LEU A 534 -16.35 17.06 1.27
CA LEU A 534 -16.13 17.46 -0.12
C LEU A 534 -16.16 18.98 -0.26
N THR A 535 -15.22 19.53 -1.00
CA THR A 535 -15.22 20.97 -1.30
C THR A 535 -16.21 21.37 -2.40
N ALA A 536 -16.69 20.41 -3.20
CA ALA A 536 -17.60 20.65 -4.31
C ALA A 536 -18.91 19.84 -4.21
N SER A 537 -18.94 18.58 -4.68
CA SER A 537 -20.19 17.87 -4.95
C SER A 537 -20.16 16.37 -4.68
N ALA A 538 -21.31 15.81 -4.29
CA ALA A 538 -21.57 14.38 -4.28
C ALA A 538 -22.62 14.05 -5.36
N THR A 539 -22.26 13.13 -6.27
CA THR A 539 -23.11 12.70 -7.38
C THR A 539 -23.28 11.19 -7.37
N CYS A 540 -24.52 10.70 -7.41
CA CYS A 540 -24.82 9.29 -7.49
C CYS A 540 -25.84 9.02 -8.60
N GLY A 541 -25.39 8.36 -9.67
CA GLY A 541 -26.20 7.99 -10.83
C GLY A 541 -26.82 9.18 -11.52
N THR A 542 -26.12 9.71 -12.52
CA THR A 542 -26.60 10.82 -13.33
C THR A 542 -26.26 10.57 -14.78
N VAL A 543 -27.18 10.87 -15.69
CA VAL A 543 -26.89 10.93 -17.12
C VAL A 543 -27.22 12.33 -17.58
N SER A 544 -26.23 13.05 -18.12
CA SER A 544 -26.51 14.31 -18.81
C SER A 544 -27.50 14.02 -19.95
N GLY A 545 -28.69 14.63 -19.94
CA GLY A 545 -29.64 14.55 -21.05
C GLY A 545 -30.40 13.23 -21.32
N ALA A 546 -30.34 12.21 -20.45
CA ALA A 546 -31.09 10.95 -20.65
C ALA A 546 -32.12 10.65 -19.54
N ALA A 547 -33.22 10.01 -19.92
CA ALA A 547 -34.39 9.71 -19.08
C ALA A 547 -34.30 8.40 -18.27
N SER A 548 -33.20 7.64 -18.38
CA SER A 548 -33.07 6.25 -17.88
C SER A 548 -32.16 6.10 -16.65
N SER A 549 -32.03 7.13 -15.81
CA SER A 549 -31.23 7.07 -14.58
C SER A 549 -32.13 6.73 -13.39
N SER A 550 -32.21 5.47 -12.95
CA SER A 550 -33.22 5.02 -11.97
C SER A 550 -32.62 4.26 -10.76
N GLY A 551 -33.25 4.32 -9.60
CA GLY A 551 -32.87 3.56 -8.39
C GLY A 551 -31.57 3.99 -7.70
N ASN A 552 -31.02 5.15 -8.06
CA ASN A 552 -29.76 5.68 -7.51
C ASN A 552 -29.99 6.37 -6.17
N ARG A 553 -29.06 6.19 -5.21
CA ARG A 553 -29.26 6.66 -3.83
C ARG A 553 -28.03 7.32 -3.23
N ILE A 554 -28.24 8.47 -2.57
CA ILE A 554 -27.32 9.02 -1.57
C ILE A 554 -27.99 8.82 -0.21
N ALA A 555 -27.39 8.05 0.69
CA ALA A 555 -27.95 7.77 2.01
C ALA A 555 -26.93 8.09 3.10
N VAL A 556 -27.35 8.87 4.09
CA VAL A 556 -26.56 9.24 5.27
C VAL A 556 -27.33 8.80 6.51
N SER A 557 -26.72 8.03 7.41
CA SER A 557 -27.44 7.55 8.59
C SER A 557 -26.57 7.25 9.81
N LYS A 558 -27.19 7.02 10.97
CA LYS A 558 -26.51 6.51 12.19
C LYS A 558 -25.26 7.32 12.55
N GLY A 559 -25.41 8.65 12.59
CA GLY A 559 -24.32 9.59 12.87
C GLY A 559 -23.30 9.79 11.74
N GLY A 560 -23.53 9.23 10.55
CA GLY A 560 -22.72 9.51 9.37
C GLY A 560 -22.81 10.98 8.94
N ILE A 561 -21.75 11.52 8.34
CA ILE A 561 -21.67 12.93 7.92
C ILE A 561 -21.33 13.01 6.44
N LEU A 562 -22.18 13.67 5.65
CA LEU A 562 -21.87 14.10 4.29
C LEU A 562 -21.77 15.62 4.24
N GLU A 563 -20.56 16.13 4.08
CA GLU A 563 -20.33 17.53 3.76
C GLU A 563 -20.11 17.73 2.26
N ALA A 564 -21.04 18.40 1.59
CA ALA A 564 -20.94 18.74 0.17
C ALA A 564 -21.91 19.87 -0.19
N ASN A 565 -21.51 20.82 -1.04
CA ASN A 565 -22.35 21.98 -1.40
C ASN A 565 -23.30 21.70 -2.57
N THR A 566 -23.10 20.58 -3.28
CA THR A 566 -23.97 20.14 -4.36
C THR A 566 -24.25 18.65 -4.24
N LEU A 567 -25.52 18.28 -4.19
CA LEU A 567 -25.99 16.88 -4.15
C LEU A 567 -26.77 16.58 -5.43
N VAL A 568 -26.36 15.52 -6.13
CA VAL A 568 -26.94 15.16 -7.43
C VAL A 568 -27.26 13.68 -7.48
N VAL A 569 -28.53 13.38 -7.74
CA VAL A 569 -28.99 12.08 -8.24
C VAL A 569 -29.79 12.33 -9.51
N GLY A 570 -29.87 11.34 -10.39
CA GLY A 570 -30.55 11.47 -11.68
C GLY A 570 -32.02 11.88 -11.55
N ALA A 571 -32.64 12.29 -12.66
CA ALA A 571 -33.98 12.88 -12.64
C ALA A 571 -35.15 11.88 -12.56
N ALA A 572 -34.92 10.56 -12.49
CA ALA A 572 -36.03 9.61 -12.36
C ALA A 572 -36.59 9.57 -10.93
N ASN A 573 -37.90 9.30 -10.83
CA ASN A 573 -38.70 9.36 -9.60
C ASN A 573 -38.38 8.27 -8.55
N ASP A 574 -37.52 7.30 -8.85
CA ASP A 574 -37.09 6.26 -7.91
C ASP A 574 -35.66 6.47 -7.40
N ASN A 575 -35.02 7.58 -7.80
CA ASN A 575 -33.78 8.05 -7.19
C ASN A 575 -34.08 8.74 -5.87
N ALA A 576 -33.17 8.64 -4.90
CA ALA A 576 -33.39 9.21 -3.58
C ALA A 576 -32.12 9.83 -2.96
N ILE A 577 -32.31 10.87 -2.16
CA ILE A 577 -31.31 11.43 -1.26
C ILE A 577 -31.91 11.41 0.14
N ALA A 578 -31.27 10.71 1.08
CA ALA A 578 -31.84 10.54 2.42
C ALA A 578 -30.81 10.79 3.53
N ALA A 579 -31.22 11.52 4.57
CA ALA A 579 -30.56 11.56 5.88
C ALA A 579 -31.51 10.97 6.92
N THR A 580 -31.11 9.86 7.55
CA THR A 580 -31.97 9.06 8.45
C THR A 580 -31.26 8.76 9.76
N ASP A 581 -31.97 8.49 10.86
CA ASP A 581 -31.38 7.98 12.11
C ASP A 581 -30.15 8.78 12.60
N GLY A 582 -30.23 10.11 12.64
CA GLY A 582 -29.13 11.00 13.04
C GLY A 582 -28.05 11.22 11.98
N GLY A 583 -28.28 10.84 10.72
CA GLY A 583 -27.42 11.21 9.59
C GLY A 583 -27.35 12.72 9.37
N VAL A 584 -26.19 13.24 9.01
CA VAL A 584 -25.93 14.69 8.90
C VAL A 584 -25.60 15.08 7.46
N PHE A 585 -26.44 15.93 6.87
CA PHE A 585 -26.04 16.72 5.71
C PHE A 585 -25.38 18.01 6.19
N GLN A 586 -24.13 18.25 5.80
CA GLN A 586 -23.38 19.44 6.18
C GLN A 586 -23.02 20.29 4.96
N PHE A 587 -23.18 21.59 5.08
CA PHE A 587 -22.93 22.55 4.01
C PHE A 587 -21.95 23.62 4.46
N THR A 588 -21.02 24.00 3.59
CA THR A 588 -20.17 25.19 3.81
C THR A 588 -20.65 26.39 2.99
N SER A 589 -21.65 26.19 2.12
CA SER A 589 -22.37 27.21 1.37
C SER A 589 -23.75 27.42 1.99
N ILE A 590 -24.17 28.68 2.10
CA ILE A 590 -25.52 29.03 2.54
C ILE A 590 -26.60 28.75 1.49
N THR A 591 -26.23 28.50 0.23
CA THR A 591 -27.14 28.16 -0.86
C THR A 591 -26.72 26.83 -1.48
N PRO A 592 -26.86 25.71 -0.76
CA PRO A 592 -26.54 24.41 -1.31
C PRO A 592 -27.47 24.09 -2.48
N THR A 593 -26.94 23.38 -3.47
CA THR A 593 -27.71 22.92 -4.63
C THR A 593 -28.05 21.45 -4.47
N ILE A 594 -29.32 21.11 -4.43
CA ILE A 594 -29.78 19.73 -4.48
C ILE A 594 -30.57 19.57 -5.78
N THR A 595 -30.28 18.52 -6.53
CA THR A 595 -30.92 18.30 -7.83
C THR A 595 -32.43 18.19 -7.66
N SER A 596 -33.19 18.84 -8.54
CA SER A 596 -34.65 18.85 -8.49
C SER A 596 -35.17 17.45 -8.77
N LEU A 597 -35.59 16.78 -7.71
CA LEU A 597 -36.40 15.57 -7.77
C LEU A 597 -37.86 15.92 -7.49
N THR A 598 -38.75 14.96 -7.73
CA THR A 598 -40.14 15.08 -7.28
C THR A 598 -40.17 15.21 -5.75
N PRO A 599 -41.08 16.01 -5.17
CA PRO A 599 -41.24 16.06 -3.72
C PRO A 599 -41.42 14.65 -3.13
N GLY A 600 -40.63 14.29 -2.11
CA GLY A 600 -40.58 12.94 -1.54
C GLY A 600 -39.28 12.19 -1.80
N ASP A 601 -38.53 12.57 -2.84
CA ASP A 601 -37.30 11.88 -3.23
C ASP A 601 -36.08 12.34 -2.40
N ILE A 602 -36.17 13.52 -1.77
CA ILE A 602 -35.24 13.96 -0.73
C ILE A 602 -35.93 13.76 0.62
N ALA A 603 -35.41 12.88 1.46
CA ALA A 603 -36.02 12.53 2.75
C ALA A 603 -35.08 12.86 3.91
N ILE A 604 -35.58 13.63 4.89
CA ILE A 604 -34.91 13.83 6.17
C ILE A 604 -35.79 13.20 7.25
N ASP A 605 -35.29 12.16 7.91
CA ASP A 605 -36.03 11.39 8.93
C ASP A 605 -35.18 11.18 10.19
N ASP A 606 -35.49 11.86 11.29
CA ASP A 606 -34.59 11.95 12.44
C ASP A 606 -33.17 12.44 12.03
N GLY A 607 -33.08 13.24 10.97
CA GLY A 607 -31.81 13.69 10.36
C GLY A 607 -31.36 15.08 10.81
N VAL A 608 -30.15 15.47 10.42
CA VAL A 608 -29.58 16.79 10.73
C VAL A 608 -29.20 17.55 9.46
N VAL A 609 -29.68 18.79 9.35
CA VAL A 609 -29.20 19.76 8.36
C VAL A 609 -28.25 20.73 9.06
N SER A 610 -26.97 20.68 8.69
CA SER A 610 -25.87 21.41 9.32
C SER A 610 -25.24 22.42 8.38
N PHE A 611 -24.92 23.61 8.89
CA PHE A 611 -24.09 24.60 8.20
C PHE A 611 -22.81 24.81 8.97
N ARG A 612 -21.66 24.62 8.31
CA ARG A 612 -20.34 24.79 8.90
C ARG A 612 -19.65 26.05 8.41
N ASN A 613 -19.03 26.80 9.33
CA ASN A 613 -18.21 27.98 9.01
C ASN A 613 -18.93 29.04 8.14
N SER A 614 -20.24 29.20 8.33
CA SER A 614 -21.09 30.11 7.55
C SER A 614 -21.65 31.21 8.44
N THR A 615 -21.72 32.46 7.98
CA THR A 615 -22.14 33.60 8.81
C THR A 615 -23.50 34.19 8.46
N THR A 616 -24.15 33.71 7.41
CA THR A 616 -25.42 34.29 6.92
C THR A 616 -26.45 33.20 6.64
N VAL A 617 -26.42 32.14 7.44
CA VAL A 617 -27.34 31.00 7.30
C VAL A 617 -28.79 31.49 7.45
N ASN A 618 -29.69 30.97 6.63
CA ASN A 618 -31.12 31.28 6.70
C ASN A 618 -31.92 30.02 7.04
N VAL A 619 -32.44 29.91 8.25
CA VAL A 619 -33.22 28.73 8.66
C VAL A 619 -34.53 28.59 7.88
N LEU A 620 -35.11 29.70 7.41
CA LEU A 620 -36.34 29.71 6.57
C LEU A 620 -36.06 29.45 5.08
N GLY A 621 -34.80 29.17 4.71
CA GLY A 621 -34.41 28.93 3.33
C GLY A 621 -35.27 27.83 2.67
N ASN A 622 -35.56 26.76 3.41
CA ASN A 622 -36.44 25.65 3.00
C ASN A 622 -37.90 26.08 2.81
N GLN A 623 -38.50 26.79 3.77
CA GLN A 623 -39.91 27.20 3.75
C GLN A 623 -40.19 28.22 2.66
N SER A 624 -39.24 29.12 2.41
CA SER A 624 -39.36 30.14 1.36
C SER A 624 -39.11 29.61 -0.06
N GLY A 625 -38.68 28.35 -0.21
CA GLY A 625 -38.29 27.76 -1.49
C GLY A 625 -37.01 28.36 -2.08
N SER A 626 -36.25 29.13 -1.30
CA SER A 626 -35.01 29.79 -1.75
C SER A 626 -33.78 28.91 -1.57
N GLN A 627 -33.84 27.91 -0.69
CA GLN A 627 -32.77 26.95 -0.38
C GLN A 627 -33.43 25.59 -0.07
N LEU A 628 -32.74 24.46 -0.29
CA LEU A 628 -33.20 23.13 0.17
C LEU A 628 -34.68 22.81 -0.19
N VAL A 629 -35.02 22.99 -1.47
CA VAL A 629 -36.37 22.82 -2.03
C VAL A 629 -36.66 21.32 -2.27
N ASN A 630 -37.95 20.93 -2.30
CA ASN A 630 -38.42 19.55 -2.57
C ASN A 630 -38.02 18.50 -1.52
N MET A 631 -37.68 18.92 -0.30
CA MET A 631 -37.42 17.99 0.80
C MET A 631 -38.73 17.55 1.47
N SER A 632 -38.88 16.23 1.61
CA SER A 632 -39.80 15.60 2.53
C SER A 632 -39.12 15.44 3.88
N TRP A 633 -39.88 15.66 4.94
CA TRP A 633 -39.38 15.51 6.29
C TRP A 633 -40.27 14.53 7.03
N SER A 634 -39.71 13.86 8.03
CA SER A 634 -40.39 13.06 9.04
C SER A 634 -39.50 12.94 10.27
N GLY A 635 -40.03 12.45 11.39
CA GLY A 635 -39.23 12.30 12.62
C GLY A 635 -38.70 13.62 13.20
N SER A 636 -37.75 13.49 14.11
CA SER A 636 -37.19 14.52 14.98
C SER A 636 -35.94 15.16 14.39
N ASN A 637 -36.16 15.99 13.36
CA ASN A 637 -35.07 16.59 12.61
C ASN A 637 -34.40 17.76 13.35
N ALA A 638 -33.11 17.94 13.13
CA ALA A 638 -32.33 19.03 13.73
C ALA A 638 -31.81 20.02 12.69
N PHE A 639 -31.80 21.30 13.07
CA PHE A 639 -31.03 22.31 12.38
C PHE A 639 -29.76 22.61 13.18
N ARG A 640 -28.59 22.49 12.55
CA ARG A 640 -27.29 22.64 13.20
C ARG A 640 -26.51 23.84 12.67
N LEU A 641 -26.05 24.68 13.58
CA LEU A 641 -25.02 25.69 13.36
C LEU A 641 -23.69 25.11 13.87
N ASN A 642 -22.74 24.82 12.97
CA ASN A 642 -21.43 24.28 13.30
C ASN A 642 -20.35 25.36 13.10
N ASN A 643 -19.90 26.04 14.15
CA ASN A 643 -19.09 27.26 14.03
C ASN A 643 -19.69 28.25 13.01
N ALA A 644 -21.01 28.41 13.08
CA ALA A 644 -21.82 29.12 12.10
C ALA A 644 -22.85 30.02 12.78
N SER A 645 -23.38 30.98 12.01
CA SER A 645 -24.36 31.93 12.51
C SER A 645 -25.41 32.27 11.45
N THR A 646 -26.62 32.55 11.92
CA THR A 646 -27.71 32.98 11.03
C THR A 646 -27.55 34.44 10.61
N THR A 647 -28.22 34.82 9.53
CA THR A 647 -28.20 36.21 9.02
C THR A 647 -28.97 37.17 9.94
N THR A 648 -28.53 38.44 10.00
CA THR A 648 -29.19 39.52 10.77
C THR A 648 -30.29 40.23 9.97
N GLY A 649 -30.24 40.18 8.63
CA GLY A 649 -31.08 41.00 7.74
C GLY A 649 -32.39 40.36 7.27
N SER A 650 -32.72 39.15 7.73
CA SER A 650 -33.99 38.51 7.42
C SER A 650 -34.71 38.08 8.70
N SER A 651 -36.04 37.89 8.59
CA SER A 651 -36.82 37.33 9.69
C SER A 651 -36.32 35.92 9.97
N GLN A 652 -35.75 35.66 11.15
CA GLN A 652 -35.32 34.33 11.59
C GLN A 652 -36.25 33.82 12.70
N ASN A 653 -37.55 34.10 12.56
CA ASN A 653 -38.63 33.75 13.49
C ASN A 653 -39.11 32.30 13.32
N TYR A 654 -38.18 31.37 13.11
CA TYR A 654 -38.49 29.94 12.99
C TYR A 654 -38.96 29.40 14.33
N VAL A 655 -39.99 28.55 14.30
CA VAL A 655 -40.48 27.84 15.48
C VAL A 655 -40.05 26.39 15.39
N PHE A 656 -39.08 26.00 16.21
CA PHE A 656 -38.61 24.62 16.28
C PHE A 656 -39.60 23.81 17.11
N ASP A 657 -40.44 22.97 16.52
CA ASP A 657 -41.50 22.30 17.28
C ASP A 657 -41.83 20.92 16.69
N PRO A 658 -41.83 19.85 17.52
CA PRO A 658 -42.29 18.53 17.12
C PRO A 658 -43.78 18.46 16.70
N ALA A 659 -44.62 19.36 17.20
CA ALA A 659 -46.06 19.39 16.92
C ALA A 659 -46.42 19.85 15.49
N PHE A 660 -45.51 20.55 14.80
CA PHE A 660 -45.73 20.97 13.40
C PHE A 660 -45.48 19.85 12.37
N GLY A 661 -45.11 18.66 12.83
CA GLY A 661 -44.99 17.48 11.99
C GLY A 661 -43.89 17.57 10.94
N SER A 662 -44.10 16.84 9.85
CA SER A 662 -43.12 16.38 8.88
C SER A 662 -42.62 17.46 7.88
N THR A 663 -42.62 18.72 8.30
CA THR A 663 -42.10 19.88 7.53
C THR A 663 -41.29 20.85 8.38
N ASN A 664 -40.98 20.47 9.63
CA ASN A 664 -40.34 21.34 10.61
C ASN A 664 -39.06 20.73 11.19
N TYR A 665 -38.12 21.57 11.62
CA TYR A 665 -37.06 21.17 12.53
C TYR A 665 -37.62 21.14 13.95
N PHE A 666 -37.29 20.10 14.70
CA PHE A 666 -37.78 19.90 16.07
C PHE A 666 -36.81 20.51 17.07
N ARG A 667 -35.51 20.52 16.73
CA ARG A 667 -34.44 20.99 17.62
C ARG A 667 -33.42 21.88 16.93
N LEU A 668 -32.81 22.74 17.74
CA LEU A 668 -31.68 23.59 17.36
C LEU A 668 -30.39 23.05 17.98
N GLU A 669 -29.37 22.85 17.16
CA GLU A 669 -28.03 22.47 17.63
C GLU A 669 -27.02 23.57 17.30
N MET A 670 -26.27 24.01 18.29
CA MET A 670 -25.19 24.98 18.18
C MET A 670 -23.90 24.28 18.62
N VAL A 671 -23.01 23.98 17.69
CA VAL A 671 -21.84 23.13 17.98
C VAL A 671 -20.56 23.74 17.46
N ALA A 672 -19.45 23.48 18.16
CA ALA A 672 -18.08 23.86 17.80
C ALA A 672 -17.83 25.37 17.59
N GLY A 673 -16.72 25.87 18.16
CA GLY A 673 -16.26 27.24 17.89
C GLY A 673 -17.25 28.31 18.35
N THR A 674 -17.49 29.33 17.52
CA THR A 674 -18.42 30.42 17.84
C THR A 674 -19.68 30.28 17.00
N THR A 675 -20.83 30.20 17.66
CA THR A 675 -22.13 30.07 17.00
C THR A 675 -23.07 31.21 17.42
N ALA A 676 -23.96 31.63 16.52
CA ALA A 676 -24.93 32.68 16.84
C ALA A 676 -26.26 32.51 16.12
N TYR A 677 -27.36 32.51 16.88
CA TYR A 677 -28.70 32.67 16.35
C TYR A 677 -29.11 34.13 16.43
N ARG A 678 -29.27 34.75 15.27
CA ARG A 678 -29.58 36.16 15.04
C ARG A 678 -30.83 36.29 14.20
N GLY A 679 -31.47 37.45 14.26
CA GLY A 679 -32.63 37.79 13.44
C GLY A 679 -32.94 39.28 13.49
N THR A 680 -33.92 39.72 12.70
CA THR A 680 -34.40 41.11 12.75
C THR A 680 -35.00 41.43 14.12
N ALA A 681 -34.77 42.65 14.62
CA ALA A 681 -35.34 43.13 15.87
C ALA A 681 -36.88 42.96 15.90
N GLY A 682 -37.40 42.51 17.04
CA GLY A 682 -38.83 42.22 17.24
C GLY A 682 -39.24 40.75 16.99
N ASN A 683 -38.35 39.91 16.45
CA ASN A 683 -38.58 38.47 16.36
C ASN A 683 -38.19 37.75 17.65
N THR A 684 -38.84 36.62 17.93
CA THR A 684 -38.51 35.72 19.05
C THR A 684 -38.02 34.38 18.49
N LEU A 685 -36.95 33.82 19.05
CA LEU A 685 -36.57 32.43 18.81
C LEU A 685 -37.43 31.57 19.72
N THR A 686 -38.30 30.76 19.13
CA THR A 686 -39.16 29.84 19.86
C THR A 686 -38.76 28.40 19.57
N ILE A 687 -38.47 27.64 20.61
CA ILE A 687 -38.22 26.21 20.56
C ILE A 687 -39.30 25.55 21.41
N GLY A 688 -40.22 24.83 20.77
CA GLY A 688 -41.47 24.33 21.32
C GLY A 688 -42.55 25.42 21.38
N GLN A 689 -43.68 25.27 20.68
CA GLN A 689 -44.74 26.28 20.67
C GLN A 689 -45.62 26.24 21.93
N SER A 690 -45.64 25.12 22.65
CA SER A 690 -46.46 24.95 23.85
C SER A 690 -45.69 24.27 24.98
N LEU A 691 -46.08 24.53 26.23
CA LEU A 691 -45.53 23.86 27.40
C LEU A 691 -45.70 22.34 27.26
N GLY A 692 -44.60 21.59 27.43
CA GLY A 692 -44.58 20.14 27.23
C GLY A 692 -44.55 19.68 25.78
N SER A 693 -44.31 20.59 24.82
CA SER A 693 -44.12 20.23 23.41
C SER A 693 -42.88 19.38 23.17
N GLY A 694 -41.85 19.50 24.02
CA GLY A 694 -40.63 18.68 23.91
C GLY A 694 -39.63 19.22 22.87
N GLY A 695 -39.60 20.53 22.66
CA GLY A 695 -38.56 21.16 21.85
C GLY A 695 -37.18 21.03 22.52
N GLU A 696 -36.11 20.90 21.75
CA GLU A 696 -34.76 20.70 22.30
C GLU A 696 -33.76 21.74 21.76
N MET A 697 -32.86 22.18 22.64
CA MET A 697 -31.69 22.98 22.27
C MET A 697 -30.41 22.34 22.80
N LEU A 698 -29.44 22.13 21.91
CA LEU A 698 -28.11 21.62 22.27
C LEU A 698 -27.04 22.68 21.96
N CYS A 699 -26.22 23.02 22.96
CA CYS A 699 -24.95 23.71 22.78
C CYS A 699 -23.81 22.74 23.12
N SER A 700 -22.92 22.44 22.17
CA SER A 700 -21.80 21.52 22.41
C SER A 700 -20.47 22.05 21.90
N ASN A 701 -19.45 22.11 22.77
CA ASN A 701 -18.11 22.61 22.45
C ASN A 701 -18.13 24.00 21.79
N THR A 702 -19.03 24.89 22.22
CA THR A 702 -19.28 26.18 21.54
C THR A 702 -19.36 27.36 22.51
N THR A 703 -18.97 28.54 22.03
CA THR A 703 -19.46 29.82 22.55
C THR A 703 -20.67 30.23 21.71
N ALA A 704 -21.86 29.93 22.21
CA ALA A 704 -23.14 30.19 21.56
C ALA A 704 -23.73 31.53 21.99
N SER A 705 -24.45 32.19 21.09
CA SER A 705 -25.24 33.37 21.42
C SER A 705 -26.60 33.40 20.73
N VAL A 706 -27.62 33.90 21.43
CA VAL A 706 -28.94 34.20 20.89
C VAL A 706 -29.18 35.70 21.07
N GLN A 707 -29.39 36.41 19.95
CA GLN A 707 -29.42 37.90 19.93
C GLN A 707 -30.83 38.50 19.97
N MET A 708 -31.83 37.65 20.18
CA MET A 708 -33.24 37.96 20.12
C MET A 708 -33.94 37.36 21.33
N PRO A 709 -35.15 37.83 21.69
CA PRO A 709 -35.96 37.18 22.71
C PRO A 709 -36.02 35.67 22.48
N PHE A 710 -35.90 34.91 23.56
CA PHE A 710 -35.74 33.46 23.52
C PHE A 710 -36.81 32.78 24.37
N VAL A 711 -37.50 31.81 23.80
CA VAL A 711 -38.45 30.95 24.52
C VAL A 711 -38.13 29.51 24.18
N LEU A 712 -37.86 28.71 25.21
CA LEU A 712 -37.66 27.27 25.09
C LEU A 712 -38.70 26.56 25.96
N ASN A 713 -39.56 25.75 25.34
CA ASN A 713 -40.53 24.88 25.97
C ASN A 713 -40.11 23.41 25.84
N GLY A 714 -39.01 23.08 26.51
CA GLY A 714 -38.38 21.76 26.56
C GLY A 714 -36.93 21.87 27.02
N ASP A 715 -36.09 20.94 26.59
CA ASP A 715 -34.80 20.72 27.25
C ASP A 715 -33.65 21.53 26.64
N LEU A 716 -32.82 22.11 27.51
CA LEU A 716 -31.58 22.79 27.16
C LEU A 716 -30.39 21.93 27.60
N THR A 717 -29.52 21.54 26.67
CA THR A 717 -28.26 20.85 26.99
C THR A 717 -27.06 21.72 26.66
N LEU A 718 -26.19 21.93 27.63
CA LEU A 718 -24.93 22.65 27.53
C LEU A 718 -23.76 21.70 27.85
N PHE A 719 -23.06 21.26 26.81
CA PHE A 719 -21.90 20.38 26.92
C PHE A 719 -20.63 21.13 26.53
N ASN A 720 -19.69 21.35 27.45
CA ASN A 720 -18.47 22.14 27.18
C ASN A 720 -18.77 23.47 26.46
N SER A 721 -19.74 24.24 26.94
CA SER A 721 -20.26 25.38 26.19
C SER A 721 -20.64 26.55 27.08
N THR A 722 -20.54 27.76 26.53
CA THR A 722 -21.17 28.96 27.07
C THR A 722 -22.31 29.37 26.15
N LEU A 723 -23.50 29.58 26.69
CA LEU A 723 -24.63 30.18 25.97
C LEU A 723 -24.90 31.60 26.48
N THR A 724 -24.90 32.58 25.59
CA THR A 724 -25.28 33.97 25.91
C THR A 724 -26.63 34.33 25.29
N LEU A 725 -27.60 34.64 26.14
CA LEU A 725 -28.92 35.16 25.78
C LEU A 725 -28.89 36.68 25.93
N GLN A 726 -28.84 37.41 24.82
CA GLN A 726 -28.61 38.86 24.84
C GLN A 726 -29.88 39.68 25.14
N GLN A 727 -31.04 39.03 25.14
CA GLN A 727 -32.33 39.64 25.43
C GLN A 727 -33.11 38.76 26.41
N ALA A 728 -34.33 39.17 26.75
CA ALA A 728 -35.21 38.43 27.64
C ALA A 728 -35.40 36.97 27.17
N ALA A 729 -35.34 36.05 28.12
CA ALA A 729 -35.33 34.63 27.89
C ALA A 729 -36.29 33.89 28.83
N GLU A 730 -36.95 32.86 28.31
CA GLU A 730 -37.80 31.95 29.07
C GLU A 730 -37.41 30.50 28.77
N ILE A 731 -37.14 29.71 29.80
CA ILE A 731 -36.81 28.27 29.70
C ILE A 731 -37.79 27.47 30.54
N ASN A 732 -38.68 26.76 29.88
CA ASN A 732 -39.73 25.92 30.43
C ASN A 732 -39.46 24.43 30.14
N GLY A 733 -38.39 23.91 30.73
CA GLY A 733 -38.00 22.50 30.69
C GLY A 733 -36.70 22.27 31.45
N ASP A 734 -36.10 21.09 31.31
CA ASP A 734 -34.91 20.74 32.07
C ASP A 734 -33.64 21.36 31.45
N VAL A 735 -32.68 21.68 32.30
CA VAL A 735 -31.39 22.26 31.89
C VAL A 735 -30.28 21.30 32.29
N PHE A 736 -29.54 20.78 31.32
CA PHE A 736 -28.42 19.87 31.51
C PHE A 736 -27.11 20.62 31.27
N ILE A 737 -26.21 20.63 32.25
CA ILE A 737 -24.91 21.29 32.14
C ILE A 737 -23.81 20.29 32.49
N ASP A 738 -22.86 20.11 31.57
CA ASP A 738 -21.64 19.36 31.83
C ASP A 738 -20.49 20.27 32.26
N LEU A 739 -20.05 20.11 33.51
CA LEU A 739 -19.06 20.95 34.18
C LEU A 739 -17.61 20.52 33.93
N ASP A 740 -17.38 19.24 33.60
CA ASP A 740 -16.04 18.65 33.44
C ASP A 740 -15.21 19.32 32.33
N ALA A 741 -15.86 20.08 31.47
CA ALA A 741 -15.25 20.71 30.31
C ALA A 741 -15.29 22.24 30.31
N LEU A 742 -15.96 22.89 31.28
CA LEU A 742 -15.92 24.35 31.41
C LEU A 742 -14.53 24.80 31.90
N PRO A 743 -13.93 25.86 31.32
CA PRO A 743 -12.69 26.42 31.85
C PRO A 743 -12.86 26.81 33.33
N GLU A 744 -11.77 26.83 34.11
CA GLU A 744 -11.79 27.07 35.57
C GLU A 744 -12.45 28.41 35.98
N SER A 745 -12.65 29.34 35.04
CA SER A 745 -13.36 30.62 35.20
C SER A 745 -14.58 30.80 34.27
N GLY A 746 -15.09 29.71 33.69
CA GLY A 746 -16.15 29.72 32.69
C GLY A 746 -17.54 29.97 33.26
N VAL A 747 -18.40 30.59 32.43
CA VAL A 747 -19.85 30.69 32.67
C VAL A 747 -20.59 29.78 31.69
N ALA A 748 -21.50 28.95 32.17
CA ALA A 748 -22.27 28.06 31.30
C ALA A 748 -23.43 28.80 30.60
N LEU A 749 -24.22 29.57 31.35
CA LEU A 749 -25.34 30.35 30.83
C LEU A 749 -25.26 31.82 31.27
N VAL A 750 -25.32 32.73 30.30
CA VAL A 750 -25.30 34.18 30.53
C VAL A 750 -26.58 34.79 29.96
N ALA A 751 -27.42 35.36 30.80
CA ALA A 751 -28.57 36.18 30.38
C ALA A 751 -28.26 37.67 30.61
N GLN A 752 -28.31 38.47 29.55
CA GLN A 752 -28.09 39.92 29.61
C GLN A 752 -29.40 40.72 29.80
N GLY A 753 -30.54 40.05 29.67
CA GLY A 753 -31.87 40.56 30.02
C GLY A 753 -32.51 39.69 31.09
N ASP A 754 -33.84 39.78 31.23
CA ASP A 754 -34.60 38.95 32.17
C ASP A 754 -34.51 37.47 31.80
N LEU A 755 -34.40 36.60 32.80
CA LEU A 755 -34.43 35.14 32.64
C LEU A 755 -35.57 34.56 33.47
N ALA A 756 -36.57 33.99 32.82
CA ALA A 756 -37.62 33.22 33.44
C ALA A 756 -37.31 31.72 33.31
N LEU A 757 -37.33 31.01 34.43
CA LEU A 757 -37.24 29.55 34.48
C LEU A 757 -38.61 28.98 34.87
N GLY A 758 -39.16 28.08 34.07
CA GLY A 758 -40.46 27.47 34.31
C GLY A 758 -40.52 26.78 35.67
N GLY A 759 -41.65 26.90 36.37
CA GLY A 759 -41.80 26.47 37.78
C GLY A 759 -41.64 24.96 38.07
N ALA A 760 -41.30 24.14 37.07
CA ALA A 760 -41.05 22.71 37.20
C ALA A 760 -39.69 22.26 36.62
N SER A 761 -38.82 23.19 36.21
CA SER A 761 -37.52 22.89 35.59
C SER A 761 -36.53 22.26 36.59
N VAL A 762 -35.80 21.22 36.17
CA VAL A 762 -34.68 20.66 36.92
C VAL A 762 -33.35 21.08 36.26
N LEU A 763 -32.42 21.55 37.08
CA LEU A 763 -31.03 21.78 36.68
C LEU A 763 -30.21 20.52 36.97
N HIS A 764 -29.82 19.81 35.93
CA HIS A 764 -28.97 18.64 35.97
C HIS A 764 -27.51 19.01 35.77
N LEU A 765 -26.66 18.65 36.72
CA LEU A 765 -25.22 18.92 36.67
C LEU A 765 -24.45 17.60 36.58
N SER A 766 -23.61 17.46 35.55
CA SER A 766 -22.60 16.39 35.46
C SER A 766 -21.20 16.96 35.60
N GLY A 767 -20.28 16.13 36.09
CA GLY A 767 -18.87 16.50 36.27
C GLY A 767 -18.51 17.07 37.65
N ALA A 768 -17.21 17.09 37.94
CA ALA A 768 -16.65 17.60 39.18
C ALA A 768 -16.50 19.14 39.10
N PRO A 769 -17.16 19.91 39.97
CA PRO A 769 -16.98 21.36 39.98
C PRO A 769 -15.54 21.74 40.30
N VAL A 770 -15.04 22.77 39.61
CA VAL A 770 -13.77 23.42 39.95
C VAL A 770 -14.07 24.75 40.65
N ASP A 771 -13.30 25.10 41.67
CA ASP A 771 -13.47 26.36 42.42
C ASP A 771 -13.45 27.57 41.46
N GLY A 772 -14.51 28.38 41.49
CA GLY A 772 -14.63 29.61 40.69
C GLY A 772 -15.56 29.54 39.47
N GLN A 773 -16.10 28.37 39.12
CA GLN A 773 -17.09 28.25 38.05
C GLN A 773 -18.43 28.91 38.45
N VAL A 774 -18.98 29.71 37.53
CA VAL A 774 -20.31 30.33 37.68
C VAL A 774 -21.26 29.64 36.72
N LEU A 775 -22.35 29.05 37.21
CA LEU A 775 -23.23 28.28 36.33
C LEU A 775 -24.13 29.19 35.49
N ILE A 776 -24.78 30.15 36.14
CA ILE A 776 -25.72 31.06 35.51
C ILE A 776 -25.42 32.48 36.01
N THR A 777 -25.36 33.43 35.09
CA THR A 777 -25.38 34.87 35.37
C THR A 777 -26.59 35.51 34.72
N CYS A 778 -27.24 36.43 35.42
CA CYS A 778 -28.36 37.21 34.90
C CYS A 778 -28.17 38.70 35.26
N ASP A 779 -28.13 39.55 34.23
CA ASP A 779 -28.05 41.01 34.38
C ASP A 779 -29.42 41.64 34.66
N GLY A 780 -30.52 41.00 34.22
CA GLY A 780 -31.90 41.40 34.49
C GLY A 780 -32.56 40.63 35.65
N ASP A 781 -33.90 40.58 35.66
CA ASP A 781 -34.65 39.83 36.67
C ASP A 781 -34.60 38.32 36.42
N LEU A 782 -34.23 37.54 37.46
CA LEU A 782 -34.33 36.08 37.46
C LEU A 782 -35.63 35.67 38.16
N THR A 783 -36.55 35.04 37.42
CA THR A 783 -37.84 34.56 37.97
C THR A 783 -37.98 33.04 37.80
N GLY A 784 -38.67 32.38 38.73
CA GLY A 784 -38.87 30.93 38.72
C GLY A 784 -38.15 30.18 39.85
N SER A 785 -38.28 28.85 39.84
CA SER A 785 -37.62 27.95 40.79
C SER A 785 -37.11 26.71 40.05
N PHE A 786 -35.89 26.26 40.35
CA PHE A 786 -35.36 25.00 39.84
C PHE A 786 -34.95 24.07 40.99
N ALA A 787 -35.18 22.77 40.81
CA ALA A 787 -34.51 21.77 41.62
C ALA A 787 -33.11 21.51 41.04
N VAL A 788 -32.07 21.39 41.86
CA VAL A 788 -30.73 21.00 41.40
C VAL A 788 -30.55 19.50 41.64
N ALA A 789 -30.26 18.75 40.59
CA ALA A 789 -29.89 17.35 40.66
C ALA A 789 -28.43 17.19 40.21
N GLY A 790 -27.52 16.85 41.13
CA GLY A 790 -26.08 16.74 40.84
C GLY A 790 -25.25 16.19 41.98
N LEU A 791 -23.94 16.01 41.75
CA LEU A 791 -22.96 15.54 42.73
C LEU A 791 -22.76 16.57 43.88
N PRO A 792 -22.36 16.15 45.09
CA PRO A 792 -22.05 17.08 46.18
C PRO A 792 -20.84 17.96 45.83
N GLY A 793 -21.02 19.29 45.84
CA GLY A 793 -19.99 20.31 45.57
C GLY A 793 -20.47 21.72 45.90
N ALA A 794 -19.57 22.71 45.90
CA ALA A 794 -19.88 24.14 46.03
C ALA A 794 -20.10 24.75 44.63
N TYR A 795 -21.20 25.48 44.45
CA TYR A 795 -21.64 26.03 43.18
C TYR A 795 -21.99 27.50 43.35
N THR A 796 -21.51 28.38 42.47
CA THR A 796 -21.84 29.81 42.54
C THR A 796 -22.93 30.15 41.52
N LEU A 797 -24.03 30.73 42.01
CA LEU A 797 -25.06 31.38 41.21
C LEU A 797 -24.95 32.89 41.46
N ALA A 798 -24.55 33.67 40.46
CA ALA A 798 -24.32 35.11 40.61
C ALA A 798 -25.41 35.90 39.88
N TYR A 799 -26.07 36.84 40.56
CA TYR A 799 -27.12 37.70 40.00
C TYR A 799 -26.73 39.18 40.14
N GLY A 800 -27.13 40.02 39.19
CA GLY A 800 -26.68 41.41 39.05
C GLY A 800 -27.69 42.50 39.43
N ALA A 801 -28.95 42.19 39.73
CA ALA A 801 -30.01 43.19 39.88
C ALA A 801 -30.77 43.14 41.22
N GLU A 802 -31.15 44.32 41.73
CA GLU A 802 -31.89 44.59 42.97
C GLU A 802 -33.39 44.19 42.95
N GLY A 803 -33.75 43.11 42.24
CA GLY A 803 -35.14 42.63 42.05
C GLY A 803 -35.53 41.43 42.94
N PRO A 804 -36.83 41.19 43.21
CA PRO A 804 -37.31 40.10 44.06
C PRO A 804 -37.26 38.73 43.34
N GLY A 805 -36.09 38.09 43.31
CA GLY A 805 -35.94 36.69 42.90
C GLY A 805 -36.12 35.73 44.09
N THR A 806 -36.84 34.61 43.91
CA THR A 806 -36.99 33.56 44.94
C THR A 806 -36.35 32.26 44.47
N VAL A 807 -35.13 31.94 44.92
CA VAL A 807 -34.48 30.65 44.61
C VAL A 807 -34.90 29.62 45.66
N SER A 808 -35.68 28.60 45.28
CA SER A 808 -36.08 27.50 46.17
C SER A 808 -35.21 26.27 45.93
N ILE A 809 -34.34 25.92 46.88
CA ILE A 809 -33.41 24.78 46.76
C ILE A 809 -33.98 23.58 47.51
N LEU A 810 -34.26 22.50 46.79
CA LEU A 810 -34.77 21.25 47.37
C LEU A 810 -33.67 20.17 47.32
N HIS A 811 -32.84 20.13 48.37
CA HIS A 811 -31.80 19.12 48.70
C HIS A 811 -30.41 19.21 48.03
N SER A 812 -29.44 19.89 48.67
CA SER A 812 -27.98 19.62 48.56
C SER A 812 -27.17 20.45 49.60
N PRO A 813 -26.03 19.96 50.15
CA PRO A 813 -25.16 20.70 51.09
C PRO A 813 -24.28 21.77 50.42
N THR A 814 -24.80 22.49 49.43
CA THR A 814 -24.04 23.43 48.59
C THR A 814 -24.08 24.85 49.17
N VAL A 815 -22.93 25.51 49.29
CA VAL A 815 -22.82 26.95 49.60
C VAL A 815 -23.06 27.75 48.31
N PHE A 816 -24.15 28.52 48.25
CA PHE A 816 -24.41 29.49 47.20
C PHE A 816 -24.01 30.89 47.66
N VAL A 817 -23.11 31.56 46.95
CA VAL A 817 -22.81 32.99 47.17
C VAL A 817 -23.79 33.81 46.37
N VAL A 818 -24.86 34.19 47.06
CA VAL A 818 -25.90 35.13 46.64
C VAL A 818 -25.31 36.53 46.90
N ARG A 819 -25.00 37.31 45.84
CA ARG A 819 -24.32 38.61 45.97
C ARG A 819 -25.28 39.78 46.10
#